data_AF-A0A9X2F7J6-F1
#
_entry.id   AF-A0A9X2F7J6-F1
#
_cell.length_a   1.000
_cell.length_b   1.000
_cell.length_c   1.000
_cell.angle_alpha   90.00
_cell.angle_beta   90.00
_cell.angle_gamma   90.00
#
_symmetry.space_group_name_H-M   'P 1'
#
loop_
_entity.id
_entity.type
_entity.pdbx_description
1 polymer ?
#
loop_
_entity_poly.entity_id
_entity_poly.type
_entity_poly.pdbx_seq_one_letter_code
_entity_poly.pdbx_strand_id
1 'polypeptide(L)'
;MKYTIPIRLTMSLAVCWLAACYHANVLAQVEINWVGADGAAYNVDSNWDFEGFGGVPGIVPGDIAVIGNATQLTGVANLNSNPLSPAGLILGNVADSSGTLNMTGGSLTVEVQSGTAGRIWVGAGGTGTLNLSGGSLNSVVFSSNAASTMNLTGGSLNVSQIMELNGTTIITGNSASLNVGILDLNASSSYAPTITAAGITKANATGLTALEGTLDVTFAGGVTPSIGETWDLIEASTIVGDFAAVNTTVDGTLPDWHRFRVAKVDAGGGREIAQLQAYEALRLQVNPNNGNMTILSGTSTGVAINGYRIQSSADRLDFDGATWTTLSPTNGWNVANASSAQLAELKSSSGGLNVTESASVSLGTPYMVDAETLPFGEVPGEDITFTYNTPSGETFDGIVELVGGDFFNNFVLTIDPDDGQAELRNDSNYTIAFDSYQLTSASSVLDAANWDPLGGAWQIANQNQVDAGSQLAELNTTGNRVLGPGQRLLLGTIFPQIGSVDPTTDLALVAANSDPGAEIPVVNAVIRVGDVEPLINVQGDFNGDGIVDLADYTVWRNNLGASSESVINDAGNGNNMVDSGDYTVWKNNFGTVAGAVSAVVGTQTAVPEPQSLLLCVGLVAGVAMMRSRNHRQRVEVDG
;
A
#
# COMPACT_ATOMS: atom_id res chain seq x y z
N MET A 1 67.24 43.94 9.71
CA MET A 1 66.58 43.09 8.69
C MET A 1 66.35 41.71 9.28
N LYS A 2 65.08 41.34 9.45
CA LYS A 2 64.44 40.02 9.28
C LYS A 2 65.17 38.69 9.67
N TYR A 3 64.47 37.98 10.58
CA TYR A 3 64.29 36.52 10.78
C TYR A 3 64.99 35.78 11.96
N THR A 4 64.10 35.43 12.90
CA THR A 4 63.98 34.40 13.97
C THR A 4 64.47 33.00 13.51
N ILE A 5 65.02 32.11 14.34
CA ILE A 5 64.40 31.26 15.40
C ILE A 5 65.46 30.81 16.43
N PRO A 6 65.14 30.76 17.75
CA PRO A 6 65.89 29.90 18.67
C PRO A 6 64.98 29.09 19.61
N ILE A 7 65.20 27.77 19.73
CA ILE A 7 65.05 27.09 21.03
C ILE A 7 66.17 26.04 21.13
N ARG A 8 67.04 26.21 22.14
CA ARG A 8 68.12 25.27 22.48
C ARG A 8 67.60 24.20 23.44
N LEU A 9 67.83 22.96 23.04
CA LEU A 9 67.79 21.72 23.83
C LEU A 9 68.92 21.70 24.87
N THR A 10 68.67 21.17 26.08
CA THR A 10 69.69 20.41 26.83
C THR A 10 69.10 19.47 27.89
N MET A 11 69.46 18.19 27.74
CA MET A 11 69.80 17.15 28.73
C MET A 11 68.76 16.67 29.76
N SER A 12 68.44 15.36 29.68
CA SER A 12 69.22 14.36 30.44
C SER A 12 68.87 12.92 30.00
N LEU A 13 69.87 12.20 29.51
CA LEU A 13 69.84 10.80 29.11
C LEU A 13 70.78 10.04 30.04
N ALA A 14 70.25 9.36 31.06
CA ALA A 14 71.04 8.47 31.92
C ALA A 14 70.15 7.55 32.79
N VAL A 15 69.32 6.68 32.18
CA VAL A 15 68.85 5.43 32.84
C VAL A 15 68.68 4.34 31.78
N CYS A 16 69.79 3.82 31.25
CA CYS A 16 69.82 2.57 30.48
C CYS A 16 70.35 1.42 31.35
N TRP A 17 69.87 1.24 32.59
CA TRP A 17 70.24 0.09 33.43
C TRP A 17 69.08 -0.33 34.37
N LEU A 18 67.83 -0.27 33.88
CA LEU A 18 66.67 -0.87 34.56
C LEU A 18 65.64 -1.46 33.56
N ALA A 19 66.13 -2.01 32.44
CA ALA A 19 65.31 -2.51 31.32
C ALA A 19 65.36 -4.05 31.16
N ALA A 20 65.62 -4.81 32.24
CA ALA A 20 65.74 -6.27 32.16
C ALA A 20 64.97 -7.07 33.22
N CYS A 21 64.16 -6.43 34.07
CA CYS A 21 63.35 -7.14 35.07
C CYS A 21 62.02 -6.44 35.40
N TYR A 22 61.30 -6.03 34.36
CA TYR A 22 59.85 -5.87 34.40
C TYR A 22 59.29 -6.33 33.05
N HIS A 23 59.44 -7.62 32.77
CA HIS A 23 58.54 -8.32 31.85
C HIS A 23 57.20 -8.46 32.58
N ALA A 24 56.42 -7.38 32.63
CA ALA A 24 54.98 -7.54 32.69
C ALA A 24 54.60 -8.07 31.32
N ASN A 25 54.55 -9.40 31.19
CA ASN A 25 53.91 -10.04 30.06
C ASN A 25 52.50 -9.44 29.99
N VAL A 26 52.23 -8.65 28.96
CA VAL A 26 50.88 -8.50 28.44
C VAL A 26 50.52 -9.91 28.00
N LEU A 27 49.82 -10.66 28.84
CA LEU A 27 49.27 -11.94 28.42
C LEU A 27 48.39 -11.64 27.21
N ALA A 28 48.70 -12.27 26.08
CA ALA A 28 47.87 -12.18 24.89
C ALA A 28 46.46 -12.65 25.26
N GLN A 29 45.43 -12.00 24.70
CA GLN A 29 44.05 -12.48 24.82
C GLN A 29 44.00 -13.96 24.42
N VAL A 30 43.42 -14.80 25.26
CA VAL A 30 43.26 -16.23 24.98
C VAL A 30 41.79 -16.48 24.72
N GLU A 31 41.46 -16.83 23.48
CA GLU A 31 40.13 -17.36 23.16
C GLU A 31 40.02 -18.78 23.75
N ILE A 32 38.98 -19.00 24.54
CA ILE A 32 38.62 -20.30 25.09
C ILE A 32 37.28 -20.66 24.43
N ASN A 33 37.32 -21.67 23.57
CA ASN A 33 36.22 -22.08 22.74
C ASN A 33 35.34 -23.12 23.43
N TRP A 34 34.04 -22.98 23.19
CA TRP A 34 33.05 -23.97 23.54
C TRP A 34 33.27 -25.26 22.73
N VAL A 35 33.36 -26.37 23.45
CA VAL A 35 33.40 -27.75 22.92
C VAL A 35 32.31 -28.64 23.52
N GLY A 36 31.44 -28.05 24.37
CA GLY A 36 30.31 -28.74 24.97
C GLY A 36 29.24 -29.13 23.95
N ALA A 37 28.47 -30.16 24.28
CA ALA A 37 27.25 -30.48 23.55
C ALA A 37 26.24 -29.31 23.66
N ASP A 38 25.35 -29.18 22.67
CA ASP A 38 24.33 -28.14 22.68
C ASP A 38 23.41 -28.25 23.91
N GLY A 39 23.25 -27.12 24.61
CA GLY A 39 22.50 -27.01 25.85
C GLY A 39 23.28 -27.47 27.09
N ALA A 40 24.57 -27.80 26.97
CA ALA A 40 25.39 -28.12 28.14
C ALA A 40 25.63 -26.88 29.01
N ALA A 41 25.93 -27.13 30.30
CA ALA A 41 26.12 -26.07 31.27
C ALA A 41 27.40 -25.27 31.02
N TYR A 42 27.30 -23.94 31.02
CA TYR A 42 28.43 -23.02 30.82
C TYR A 42 29.54 -23.25 31.85
N ASN A 43 29.17 -23.45 33.11
CA ASN A 43 30.09 -23.54 34.24
C ASN A 43 30.60 -24.97 34.48
N VAL A 44 31.03 -25.65 33.42
CA VAL A 44 31.62 -27.00 33.47
C VAL A 44 32.90 -27.02 32.66
N ASP A 45 34.03 -27.33 33.32
CA ASP A 45 35.37 -27.27 32.72
C ASP A 45 35.49 -28.11 31.42
N SER A 46 34.83 -29.27 31.34
CA SER A 46 34.92 -30.16 30.18
C SER A 46 34.21 -29.63 28.93
N ASN A 47 33.49 -28.52 29.03
CA ASN A 47 32.79 -27.90 27.89
C ASN A 47 33.63 -26.80 27.21
N TRP A 48 34.88 -26.61 27.63
CA TRP A 48 35.78 -25.59 27.13
C TRP A 48 37.13 -26.19 26.72
N ASP A 49 37.69 -25.76 25.58
CA ASP A 49 38.94 -26.28 25.01
C ASP A 49 40.21 -25.69 25.65
N PHE A 50 40.35 -25.84 26.96
CA PHE A 50 41.55 -25.32 27.62
C PHE A 50 42.74 -26.30 27.50
N GLU A 51 43.81 -25.91 26.81
CA GLU A 51 45.05 -26.70 26.72
C GLU A 51 45.73 -26.85 28.10
N GLY A 52 45.45 -27.96 28.78
CA GLY A 52 46.34 -28.53 29.81
C GLY A 52 46.06 -28.19 31.27
N PHE A 53 45.09 -27.32 31.60
CA PHE A 53 44.74 -27.03 33.00
C PHE A 53 43.26 -27.26 33.38
N GLY A 54 42.35 -27.39 32.39
CA GLY A 54 40.90 -27.48 32.64
C GLY A 54 40.36 -26.18 33.24
N GLY A 55 39.29 -25.62 32.66
CA GLY A 55 38.75 -24.39 33.23
C GLY A 55 37.63 -23.73 32.45
N VAL A 56 36.59 -23.33 33.17
CA VAL A 56 35.61 -22.35 32.71
C VAL A 56 36.30 -20.99 32.47
N PRO A 57 35.96 -20.25 31.39
CA PRO A 57 36.48 -18.91 31.15
C PRO A 57 36.33 -17.98 32.37
N GLY A 58 37.33 -17.13 32.59
CA GLY A 58 37.50 -16.26 33.75
C GLY A 58 38.61 -16.69 34.70
N ILE A 59 39.33 -17.77 34.40
CA ILE A 59 40.48 -18.24 35.21
C ILE A 59 41.78 -17.55 34.78
N VAL A 60 41.93 -17.24 33.49
CA VAL A 60 43.12 -16.59 32.96
C VAL A 60 42.82 -15.10 32.75
N PRO A 61 43.65 -14.18 33.27
CA PRO A 61 43.45 -12.76 33.03
C PRO A 61 43.42 -12.45 31.53
N GLY A 62 42.34 -11.82 31.06
CA GLY A 62 42.18 -11.45 29.66
C GLY A 62 41.62 -12.54 28.75
N ASP A 63 41.11 -13.65 29.29
CA ASP A 63 40.47 -14.69 28.50
C ASP A 63 39.12 -14.27 27.91
N ILE A 64 38.79 -14.86 26.77
CA ILE A 64 37.56 -14.59 26.01
C ILE A 64 36.81 -15.89 25.85
N ALA A 65 35.59 -15.95 26.36
CA ALA A 65 34.69 -17.08 26.15
C ALA A 65 34.13 -17.02 24.73
N VAL A 66 34.27 -18.09 23.94
CA VAL A 66 33.80 -18.14 22.55
C VAL A 66 32.82 -19.30 22.35
N ILE A 67 31.56 -19.01 22.02
CA ILE A 67 30.53 -20.02 21.73
C ILE A 67 30.16 -19.92 20.24
N GLY A 68 30.25 -21.03 19.50
CA GLY A 68 30.17 -21.01 18.04
C GLY A 68 31.45 -20.45 17.42
N ASN A 69 32.35 -21.33 16.99
CA ASN A 69 33.72 -21.02 16.57
C ASN A 69 34.11 -21.81 15.31
N ALA A 70 35.34 -21.65 14.83
CA ALA A 70 35.82 -22.29 13.60
C ALA A 70 35.92 -23.83 13.66
N THR A 71 36.03 -24.41 14.86
CA THR A 71 36.13 -25.87 15.07
C THR A 71 34.80 -26.52 15.45
N GLN A 72 33.90 -25.75 16.08
CA GLN A 72 32.53 -26.11 16.36
C GLN A 72 31.62 -24.96 15.90
N LEU A 73 31.10 -25.08 14.66
CA LEU A 73 30.31 -24.02 14.04
C LEU A 73 29.04 -23.71 14.82
N THR A 74 28.40 -24.69 15.45
CA THR A 74 27.20 -24.49 16.27
C THR A 74 27.51 -24.78 17.73
N GLY A 75 27.26 -23.82 18.61
CA GLY A 75 27.37 -24.00 20.05
C GLY A 75 26.21 -23.35 20.80
N VAL A 76 25.64 -24.09 21.74
CA VAL A 76 24.60 -23.60 22.66
C VAL A 76 25.02 -23.86 24.10
N ALA A 77 25.22 -22.80 24.89
CA ALA A 77 25.56 -22.89 26.31
C ALA A 77 24.41 -22.42 27.20
N ASN A 78 24.18 -23.14 28.31
CA ASN A 78 23.18 -22.79 29.32
C ASN A 78 23.84 -22.31 30.62
N LEU A 79 23.45 -21.15 31.13
CA LEU A 79 23.97 -20.56 32.36
C LEU A 79 22.85 -20.32 33.37
N ASN A 80 22.99 -20.91 34.55
CA ASN A 80 22.09 -20.76 35.69
C ASN A 80 22.86 -20.66 37.03
N SER A 81 24.15 -20.34 36.96
CA SER A 81 25.09 -20.30 38.08
C SER A 81 25.98 -19.05 37.99
N ASN A 82 26.94 -18.90 38.91
CA ASN A 82 27.83 -17.75 38.97
C ASN A 82 29.28 -18.18 38.65
N PRO A 83 29.64 -18.34 37.36
CA PRO A 83 31.02 -18.65 36.98
C PRO A 83 31.97 -17.47 37.30
N LEU A 84 33.27 -17.69 37.11
CA LEU A 84 34.24 -16.60 37.11
C LEU A 84 34.01 -15.65 35.91
N SER A 85 34.53 -14.44 36.04
CA SER A 85 34.32 -13.37 35.06
C SER A 85 35.35 -13.46 33.93
N PRO A 86 34.94 -13.80 32.69
CA PRO A 86 35.83 -13.66 31.54
C PRO A 86 36.02 -12.18 31.19
N ALA A 87 37.07 -11.91 30.43
CA ALA A 87 37.37 -10.55 29.95
C ALA A 87 36.63 -10.20 28.64
N GLY A 88 36.10 -11.21 27.95
CA GLY A 88 35.23 -11.07 26.77
C GLY A 88 34.28 -12.25 26.61
N LEU A 89 33.20 -12.04 25.87
CA LEU A 89 32.28 -13.10 25.43
C LEU A 89 31.95 -12.90 23.95
N ILE A 90 32.07 -13.96 23.15
CA ILE A 90 31.74 -13.96 21.73
C ILE A 90 30.73 -15.07 21.47
N LEU A 91 29.61 -14.72 20.83
CA LEU A 91 28.61 -15.66 20.32
C LEU A 91 28.64 -15.61 18.78
N GLY A 92 29.07 -16.68 18.11
CA GLY A 92 29.22 -16.72 16.64
C GLY A 92 30.45 -15.95 16.16
N ASN A 93 31.64 -16.53 16.36
CA ASN A 93 32.93 -15.87 16.15
C ASN A 93 33.27 -15.63 14.68
N VAL A 94 33.03 -16.63 13.84
CA VAL A 94 33.44 -16.63 12.42
C VAL A 94 32.23 -16.75 11.49
N ALA A 95 32.42 -16.47 10.20
CA ALA A 95 31.39 -16.69 9.18
C ALA A 95 30.81 -18.11 9.30
N ASP A 96 29.50 -18.23 9.09
CA ASP A 96 28.72 -19.46 9.17
C ASP A 96 28.67 -20.15 10.55
N SER A 97 29.31 -19.59 11.59
CA SER A 97 29.15 -20.08 12.96
C SER A 97 27.91 -19.48 13.64
N SER A 98 27.24 -20.27 14.48
CA SER A 98 26.12 -19.87 15.33
C SER A 98 26.45 -20.09 16.81
N GLY A 99 26.50 -19.01 17.59
CA GLY A 99 26.69 -19.08 19.04
C GLY A 99 25.43 -18.69 19.80
N THR A 100 25.01 -19.50 20.78
CA THR A 100 23.88 -19.19 21.64
C THR A 100 24.26 -19.26 23.12
N LEU A 101 23.87 -18.23 23.88
CA LEU A 101 23.90 -18.25 25.34
C LEU A 101 22.48 -18.14 25.89
N ASN A 102 22.04 -19.14 26.65
CA ASN A 102 20.78 -19.11 27.40
C ASN A 102 21.06 -18.86 28.87
N MET A 103 20.58 -17.75 29.40
CA MET A 103 20.65 -17.39 30.81
C MET A 103 19.26 -17.48 31.45
N THR A 104 19.10 -18.42 32.39
CA THR A 104 17.86 -18.59 33.18
C THR A 104 18.03 -18.16 34.64
N GLY A 105 19.25 -17.81 35.05
CA GLY A 105 19.61 -17.47 36.42
C GLY A 105 21.11 -17.18 36.54
N GLY A 106 21.59 -17.00 37.76
CA GLY A 106 23.02 -16.77 38.02
C GLY A 106 23.50 -15.37 37.60
N SER A 107 24.81 -15.19 37.53
CA SER A 107 25.41 -13.92 37.09
C SER A 107 26.71 -14.15 36.33
N LEU A 108 26.84 -13.46 35.20
CA LEU A 108 28.04 -13.40 34.40
C LEU A 108 28.43 -11.94 34.21
N THR A 109 29.70 -11.62 34.48
CA THR A 109 30.22 -10.26 34.38
C THR A 109 31.42 -10.26 33.46
N VAL A 110 31.35 -9.45 32.41
CA VAL A 110 32.41 -9.26 31.41
C VAL A 110 33.03 -7.89 31.63
N GLU A 111 34.13 -7.86 32.35
CA GLU A 111 34.79 -6.62 32.80
C GLU A 111 36.10 -6.37 32.04
N VAL A 112 36.56 -5.12 32.09
CA VAL A 112 37.87 -4.75 31.59
C VAL A 112 38.94 -5.47 32.40
N GLN A 113 39.72 -6.31 31.72
CA GLN A 113 40.93 -6.92 32.26
C GLN A 113 42.14 -6.54 31.40
N SER A 114 43.33 -6.99 31.78
CA SER A 114 44.57 -6.70 31.05
C SER A 114 44.43 -6.95 29.55
N GLY A 115 44.43 -5.88 28.75
CA GLY A 115 44.39 -5.95 27.29
C GLY A 115 43.01 -6.13 26.65
N THR A 116 41.89 -6.05 27.39
CA THR A 116 40.52 -6.24 26.86
C THR A 116 39.60 -5.06 27.18
N ALA A 117 38.51 -4.92 26.42
CA ALA A 117 37.53 -3.86 26.61
C ALA A 117 36.32 -4.27 27.50
N GLY A 118 36.30 -5.49 28.05
CA GLY A 118 35.11 -6.00 28.75
C GLY A 118 33.89 -6.09 27.83
N ARG A 119 34.07 -6.65 26.63
CA ARG A 119 33.07 -6.61 25.56
C ARG A 119 32.35 -7.94 25.37
N ILE A 120 31.05 -7.85 25.13
CA ILE A 120 30.23 -8.93 24.59
C ILE A 120 29.98 -8.66 23.11
N TRP A 121 30.28 -9.63 22.25
CA TRP A 121 29.87 -9.66 20.85
C TRP A 121 28.81 -10.73 20.62
N VAL A 122 27.67 -10.32 20.10
CA VAL A 122 26.63 -11.22 19.57
C VAL A 122 26.70 -11.14 18.06
N GLY A 123 27.16 -12.21 17.43
CA GLY A 123 27.52 -12.25 16.01
C GLY A 123 28.76 -11.41 15.71
N ALA A 124 29.95 -11.88 16.10
CA ALA A 124 31.20 -11.19 15.74
C ALA A 124 31.53 -11.36 14.25
N GLY A 125 31.44 -12.59 13.75
CA GLY A 125 31.59 -12.94 12.33
C GLY A 125 30.44 -13.80 11.80
N GLY A 126 29.70 -14.48 12.67
CA GLY A 126 28.57 -15.33 12.33
C GLY A 126 27.26 -14.84 12.95
N THR A 127 26.39 -15.78 13.31
CA THR A 127 25.10 -15.52 13.95
C THR A 127 25.24 -15.65 15.47
N GLY A 128 24.76 -14.66 16.22
CA GLY A 128 24.72 -14.74 17.68
C GLY A 128 23.30 -14.71 18.21
N THR A 129 23.04 -15.50 19.26
CA THR A 129 21.75 -15.47 19.99
C THR A 129 21.99 -15.36 21.49
N LEU A 130 21.46 -14.30 22.10
CA LEU A 130 21.44 -14.14 23.55
C LEU A 130 20.00 -14.28 24.05
N ASN A 131 19.74 -15.27 24.89
CA ASN A 131 18.45 -15.47 25.54
C ASN A 131 18.59 -15.20 27.04
N LEU A 132 17.94 -14.15 27.55
CA LEU A 132 17.92 -13.80 28.96
C LEU A 132 16.48 -13.91 29.50
N SER A 133 16.26 -14.91 30.33
CA SER A 133 14.97 -15.14 31.03
C SER A 133 15.11 -14.97 32.55
N GLY A 134 16.33 -14.88 33.07
CA GLY A 134 16.65 -14.67 34.47
C GLY A 134 18.15 -14.45 34.69
N GLY A 135 18.54 -14.05 35.90
CA GLY A 135 19.94 -13.77 36.24
C GLY A 135 20.40 -12.36 35.84
N SER A 136 21.71 -12.14 35.87
CA SER A 136 22.34 -10.84 35.57
C SER A 136 23.54 -10.99 34.65
N LEU A 137 23.48 -10.36 33.46
CA LEU A 137 24.59 -10.25 32.53
C LEU A 137 25.11 -8.82 32.54
N ASN A 138 26.38 -8.65 32.87
CA ASN A 138 27.03 -7.34 32.95
C ASN A 138 28.16 -7.25 31.93
N SER A 139 28.27 -6.13 31.22
CA SER A 139 29.44 -5.84 30.37
C SER A 139 29.80 -4.36 30.40
N VAL A 140 30.99 -4.04 29.91
CA VAL A 140 31.38 -2.65 29.67
C VAL A 140 30.87 -2.20 28.30
N VAL A 141 31.12 -3.03 27.28
CA VAL A 141 30.67 -2.80 25.91
C VAL A 141 29.84 -3.98 25.43
N PHE A 142 28.82 -3.71 24.64
CA PHE A 142 28.01 -4.72 23.99
C PHE A 142 27.85 -4.36 22.51
N SER A 143 28.11 -5.29 21.61
CA SER A 143 27.92 -5.09 20.17
C SER A 143 27.16 -6.27 19.56
N SER A 144 26.25 -5.99 18.63
CA SER A 144 25.63 -7.03 17.79
C SER A 144 25.69 -6.70 16.31
N ASN A 145 25.73 -7.73 15.46
CA ASN A 145 25.61 -7.60 14.00
C ASN A 145 24.15 -7.79 13.52
N ALA A 146 23.91 -7.59 12.23
CA ALA A 146 22.57 -7.67 11.62
C ALA A 146 21.93 -9.08 11.67
N ALA A 147 22.74 -10.14 11.75
CA ALA A 147 22.22 -11.50 11.83
C ALA A 147 21.87 -11.92 13.27
N SER A 148 22.12 -11.07 14.26
CA SER A 148 22.04 -11.43 15.66
C SER A 148 20.67 -11.20 16.27
N THR A 149 20.36 -11.98 17.29
CA THR A 149 19.11 -11.87 18.05
C THR A 149 19.39 -11.79 19.55
N MET A 150 18.74 -10.86 20.22
CA MET A 150 18.66 -10.77 21.67
C MET A 150 17.21 -10.94 22.10
N ASN A 151 16.96 -11.85 23.04
CA ASN A 151 15.64 -12.09 23.62
C ASN A 151 15.67 -11.85 25.12
N LEU A 152 15.00 -10.80 25.58
CA LEU A 152 14.87 -10.44 26.99
C LEU A 152 13.44 -10.72 27.47
N THR A 153 13.25 -11.83 28.16
CA THR A 153 11.97 -12.23 28.78
C THR A 153 11.99 -12.09 30.30
N GLY A 154 13.17 -11.87 30.88
CA GLY A 154 13.40 -11.64 32.30
C GLY A 154 14.88 -11.31 32.57
N GLY A 155 15.26 -11.24 33.84
CA GLY A 155 16.66 -10.99 34.24
C GLY A 155 17.13 -9.55 34.00
N SER A 156 18.42 -9.31 34.11
CA SER A 156 19.03 -7.99 33.96
C SER A 156 20.21 -8.01 33.00
N LEU A 157 20.17 -7.16 31.97
CA LEU A 157 21.30 -6.84 31.11
C LEU A 157 21.80 -5.43 31.45
N ASN A 158 23.05 -5.34 31.90
CA ASN A 158 23.67 -4.08 32.30
C ASN A 158 24.93 -3.83 31.45
N VAL A 159 24.96 -2.75 30.68
CA VAL A 159 26.09 -2.37 29.82
C VAL A 159 26.62 -1.01 30.25
N SER A 160 27.77 -0.94 30.92
CA SER A 160 28.16 0.29 31.62
C SER A 160 28.57 1.44 30.70
N GLN A 161 29.01 1.18 29.47
CA GLN A 161 29.51 2.21 28.55
C GLN A 161 28.65 2.35 27.29
N ILE A 162 28.65 1.37 26.40
CA ILE A 162 27.95 1.47 25.12
C ILE A 162 27.39 0.13 24.66
N MET A 163 26.15 0.16 24.17
CA MET A 163 25.45 -0.95 23.55
C MET A 163 25.12 -0.59 22.10
N GLU A 164 25.85 -1.20 21.17
CA GLU A 164 25.71 -1.02 19.71
C GLU A 164 24.90 -2.17 19.13
N LEU A 165 23.71 -1.88 18.60
CA LEU A 165 22.79 -2.89 18.09
C LEU A 165 22.60 -2.72 16.59
N ASN A 166 22.79 -3.83 15.86
CA ASN A 166 22.51 -3.91 14.43
C ASN A 166 21.53 -5.03 14.08
N GLY A 167 21.24 -5.95 15.00
CA GLY A 167 20.32 -7.08 14.80
C GLY A 167 18.96 -6.85 15.46
N THR A 168 18.26 -7.95 15.74
CA THR A 168 16.93 -7.93 16.37
C THR A 168 17.05 -7.97 17.89
N THR A 169 16.39 -7.04 18.57
CA THR A 169 16.29 -6.99 20.03
C THR A 169 14.84 -7.12 20.46
N ILE A 170 14.47 -8.27 21.01
CA ILE A 170 13.12 -8.59 21.48
C ILE A 170 13.07 -8.43 22.99
N ILE A 171 12.15 -7.60 23.48
CA ILE A 171 11.89 -7.43 24.92
C ILE A 171 10.44 -7.78 25.20
N THR A 172 10.19 -8.82 25.99
CA THR A 172 8.83 -9.34 26.24
C THR A 172 8.35 -9.04 27.64
N GLY A 173 7.18 -8.41 27.74
CA GLY A 173 6.57 -8.08 29.03
C GLY A 173 7.44 -7.10 29.83
N ASN A 174 7.27 -7.11 31.16
CA ASN A 174 7.88 -6.12 32.06
C ASN A 174 8.87 -6.73 33.08
N SER A 175 9.27 -7.98 32.89
CA SER A 175 10.06 -8.74 33.88
C SER A 175 11.57 -8.65 33.67
N ALA A 176 12.01 -8.07 32.55
CA ALA A 176 13.41 -7.82 32.27
C ALA A 176 13.84 -6.43 32.75
N SER A 177 15.16 -6.23 32.86
CA SER A 177 15.79 -4.93 33.06
C SER A 177 16.89 -4.75 32.02
N LEU A 178 16.90 -3.61 31.34
CA LEU A 178 17.94 -3.22 30.40
C LEU A 178 18.49 -1.85 30.81
N ASN A 179 19.73 -1.83 31.30
CA ASN A 179 20.41 -0.62 31.75
C ASN A 179 21.69 -0.41 30.96
N VAL A 180 21.85 0.74 30.33
CA VAL A 180 22.98 1.01 29.44
C VAL A 180 23.60 2.38 29.67
N GLY A 181 24.88 2.52 29.33
CA GLY A 181 25.55 3.82 29.23
C GLY A 181 24.95 4.64 28.08
N ILE A 182 25.36 4.29 26.87
CA ILE A 182 24.86 4.78 25.60
C ILE A 182 24.14 3.64 24.88
N LEU A 183 22.99 3.92 24.27
CA LEU A 183 22.29 2.98 23.40
C LEU A 183 22.39 3.47 21.95
N ASP A 184 22.86 2.61 21.05
CA ASP A 184 22.98 2.93 19.63
C ASP A 184 22.23 1.88 18.79
N LEU A 185 21.05 2.27 18.29
CA LEU A 185 20.23 1.48 17.39
C LEU A 185 20.54 1.88 15.94
N ASN A 186 21.48 1.19 15.32
CA ASN A 186 21.94 1.49 13.95
C ASN A 186 20.85 1.22 12.90
N ALA A 187 21.02 1.71 11.68
CA ALA A 187 20.06 1.57 10.58
C ALA A 187 19.61 0.12 10.27
N SER A 188 20.44 -0.89 10.54
CA SER A 188 20.07 -2.31 10.33
C SER A 188 19.29 -2.92 11.50
N SER A 189 19.21 -2.24 12.64
CA SER A 189 18.59 -2.78 13.85
C SER A 189 17.06 -2.90 13.72
N SER A 190 16.52 -3.92 14.39
CA SER A 190 15.09 -4.10 14.62
C SER A 190 14.88 -4.15 16.13
N TYR A 191 14.27 -3.11 16.68
CA TYR A 191 13.89 -3.06 18.09
C TYR A 191 12.44 -3.52 18.21
N ALA A 192 12.23 -4.69 18.81
CA ALA A 192 10.99 -5.43 18.71
C ALA A 192 10.34 -5.72 20.09
N PRO A 193 9.81 -4.70 20.79
CA PRO A 193 9.15 -4.90 22.06
C PRO A 193 7.84 -5.69 21.88
N THR A 194 7.63 -6.70 22.73
CA THR A 194 6.37 -7.42 22.87
C THR A 194 5.64 -6.94 24.12
N ILE A 195 4.66 -6.08 23.92
CA ILE A 195 3.80 -5.50 24.95
C ILE A 195 2.75 -6.54 25.36
N THR A 196 2.63 -6.76 26.67
CA THR A 196 1.65 -7.70 27.25
C THR A 196 0.72 -6.96 28.22
N ALA A 197 -0.27 -7.65 28.79
CA ALA A 197 -1.11 -7.08 29.84
C ALA A 197 -0.32 -6.66 31.10
N ALA A 198 0.88 -7.22 31.31
CA ALA A 198 1.79 -6.78 32.37
C ALA A 198 2.52 -5.47 32.04
N GLY A 199 2.44 -4.99 30.80
CA GLY A 199 3.19 -3.85 30.28
C GLY A 199 4.43 -4.27 29.51
N ILE A 200 5.43 -3.38 29.50
CA ILE A 200 6.69 -3.52 28.79
C ILE A 200 7.87 -3.06 29.65
N THR A 201 9.03 -3.69 29.48
CA THR A 201 10.30 -3.24 30.04
C THR A 201 10.84 -2.09 29.18
N LYS A 202 11.00 -0.92 29.81
CA LYS A 202 11.70 0.23 29.24
C LYS A 202 13.21 0.03 29.27
N ALA A 203 13.91 0.34 28.18
CA ALA A 203 15.36 0.43 28.15
C ALA A 203 15.83 1.73 28.82
N ASN A 204 16.75 1.63 29.80
CA ASN A 204 17.24 2.79 30.53
C ASN A 204 18.69 3.12 30.12
N ALA A 205 18.87 4.14 29.29
CA ALA A 205 20.16 4.71 28.98
C ALA A 205 20.52 5.83 29.96
N THR A 206 21.72 5.82 30.51
CA THR A 206 22.20 6.89 31.40
C THR A 206 22.73 8.10 30.61
N GLY A 207 23.21 7.88 29.38
CA GLY A 207 23.68 8.89 28.44
C GLY A 207 22.76 9.07 27.23
N LEU A 208 23.36 9.15 26.04
CA LEU A 208 22.68 9.34 24.76
C LEU A 208 22.04 8.04 24.25
N THR A 209 20.90 8.16 23.58
CA THR A 209 20.34 7.13 22.71
C THR A 209 20.27 7.64 21.27
N ALA A 210 20.79 6.88 20.31
CA ALA A 210 20.59 7.11 18.88
C ALA A 210 19.54 6.13 18.33
N LEU A 211 18.56 6.65 17.61
CA LEU A 211 17.51 5.90 16.92
C LEU A 211 17.71 6.01 15.41
N GLU A 212 17.87 4.88 14.72
CA GLU A 212 17.87 4.83 13.25
C GLU A 212 16.98 3.69 12.71
N GLY A 213 17.18 2.45 13.18
CA GLY A 213 16.55 1.26 12.60
C GLY A 213 15.01 1.20 12.67
N THR A 214 14.47 -0.01 12.67
CA THR A 214 13.02 -0.25 12.68
C THR A 214 12.51 -0.51 14.09
N LEU A 215 11.30 -0.03 14.40
CA LEU A 215 10.55 -0.36 15.60
C LEU A 215 9.44 -1.35 15.24
N ASP A 216 9.52 -2.58 15.73
CA ASP A 216 8.57 -3.67 15.41
C ASP A 216 7.79 -4.10 16.67
N VAL A 217 6.75 -3.35 17.00
CA VAL A 217 5.97 -3.59 18.22
C VAL A 217 5.00 -4.75 18.02
N THR A 218 4.96 -5.68 18.97
CA THR A 218 3.93 -6.71 19.05
C THR A 218 3.07 -6.51 20.30
N PHE A 219 1.76 -6.43 20.14
CA PHE A 219 0.79 -6.48 21.24
C PHE A 219 0.28 -7.91 21.38
N ALA A 220 0.73 -8.59 22.43
CA ALA A 220 0.48 -10.02 22.65
C ALA A 220 -0.36 -10.28 23.89
N GLY A 221 -1.00 -11.45 23.92
CA GLY A 221 -1.75 -11.91 25.09
C GLY A 221 -3.10 -11.20 25.23
N GLY A 222 -3.72 -10.86 24.09
CA GLY A 222 -5.04 -10.23 24.04
C GLY A 222 -5.04 -8.74 24.39
N VAL A 223 -3.90 -8.07 24.30
CA VAL A 223 -3.82 -6.61 24.44
C VAL A 223 -4.37 -5.96 23.18
N THR A 224 -5.46 -5.21 23.31
CA THR A 224 -6.01 -4.36 22.25
C THR A 224 -5.81 -2.90 22.64
N PRO A 225 -4.84 -2.20 22.03
CA PRO A 225 -4.52 -0.82 22.40
C PRO A 225 -5.68 0.13 22.10
N SER A 226 -5.90 1.10 22.99
CA SER A 226 -6.91 2.15 22.84
C SER A 226 -6.26 3.50 22.49
N ILE A 227 -7.00 4.37 21.79
CA ILE A 227 -6.53 5.72 21.46
C ILE A 227 -6.18 6.49 22.72
N GLY A 228 -5.01 7.13 22.73
CA GLY A 228 -4.48 7.88 23.87
C GLY A 228 -3.65 7.04 24.85
N GLU A 229 -3.59 5.71 24.68
CA GLU A 229 -2.67 4.89 25.45
C GLU A 229 -1.22 5.10 25.00
N THR A 230 -0.30 5.00 25.97
CA THR A 230 1.12 5.22 25.74
C THR A 230 1.99 4.17 26.43
N TRP A 231 3.15 3.89 25.85
CA TRP A 231 4.14 2.95 26.38
C TRP A 231 5.54 3.53 26.29
N ASP A 232 6.23 3.61 27.42
CA ASP A 232 7.61 4.09 27.46
C ASP A 232 8.56 2.98 27.00
N LEU A 233 9.22 3.20 25.86
CA LEU A 233 10.10 2.20 25.26
C LEU A 233 11.55 2.38 25.72
N ILE A 234 12.04 3.61 25.66
CA ILE A 234 13.43 3.96 25.97
C ILE A 234 13.45 5.27 26.75
N GLU A 235 14.22 5.34 27.84
CA GLU A 235 14.54 6.59 28.53
C GLU A 235 16.05 6.86 28.47
N ALA A 236 16.43 8.10 28.13
CA ALA A 236 17.81 8.53 28.00
C ALA A 236 18.02 9.95 28.54
N SER A 237 19.28 10.40 28.66
CA SER A 237 19.56 11.82 28.90
C SER A 237 19.34 12.68 27.65
N THR A 238 19.49 12.09 26.46
CA THR A 238 19.15 12.72 25.18
C THR A 238 18.88 11.63 24.15
N ILE A 239 17.87 11.82 23.32
CA ILE A 239 17.47 10.93 22.23
C ILE A 239 17.64 11.67 20.90
N VAL A 240 18.52 11.16 20.05
CA VAL A 240 18.79 11.70 18.71
C VAL A 240 18.31 10.73 17.63
N GLY A 241 17.96 11.26 16.46
CA GLY A 241 17.40 10.47 15.35
C GLY A 241 15.98 9.98 15.65
N ASP A 242 15.40 9.25 14.71
CA ASP A 242 14.06 8.65 14.81
C ASP A 242 14.13 7.24 14.19
N PHE A 243 13.21 6.36 14.56
CA PHE A 243 13.08 5.08 13.88
C PHE A 243 12.70 5.30 12.41
N ALA A 244 13.37 4.60 11.49
CA ALA A 244 13.08 4.68 10.06
C ALA A 244 11.66 4.20 9.71
N ALA A 245 11.12 3.27 10.50
CA ALA A 245 9.73 2.81 10.40
C ALA A 245 9.21 2.37 11.77
N VAL A 246 7.89 2.50 11.95
CA VAL A 246 7.16 1.99 13.12
C VAL A 246 6.13 0.99 12.62
N ASN A 247 6.39 -0.28 12.87
CA ASN A 247 5.51 -1.40 12.54
C ASN A 247 4.83 -1.91 13.80
N THR A 248 3.55 -2.27 13.70
CA THR A 248 2.78 -2.77 14.84
C THR A 248 1.98 -3.99 14.45
N THR A 249 2.04 -5.03 15.27
CA THR A 249 1.24 -6.25 15.15
C THR A 249 0.36 -6.40 16.39
N VAL A 250 -0.91 -6.74 16.22
CA VAL A 250 -1.88 -6.91 17.31
C VAL A 250 -2.57 -8.25 17.16
N ASP A 251 -2.85 -8.94 18.27
CA ASP A 251 -3.73 -10.11 18.32
C ASP A 251 -5.19 -9.70 18.04
N GLY A 252 -5.51 -9.33 16.79
CA GLY A 252 -6.82 -8.86 16.35
C GLY A 252 -6.76 -7.83 15.23
N THR A 253 -7.91 -7.25 14.88
CA THR A 253 -8.00 -6.18 13.87
C THR A 253 -8.28 -4.86 14.56
N LEU A 254 -7.42 -3.88 14.34
CA LEU A 254 -7.69 -2.49 14.70
C LEU A 254 -8.42 -1.79 13.55
N PRO A 255 -9.25 -0.77 13.82
CA PRO A 255 -9.77 0.08 12.76
C PRO A 255 -8.64 0.72 11.95
N ASP A 256 -8.85 0.93 10.64
CA ASP A 256 -7.81 1.43 9.74
C ASP A 256 -7.29 2.83 10.10
N TRP A 257 -8.05 3.61 10.88
CA TRP A 257 -7.66 4.93 11.39
C TRP A 257 -6.85 4.89 12.70
N HIS A 258 -6.71 3.72 13.31
CA HIS A 258 -5.86 3.55 14.49
C HIS A 258 -4.39 3.51 14.05
N ARG A 259 -3.57 4.41 14.59
CA ARG A 259 -2.17 4.58 14.22
C ARG A 259 -1.28 4.63 15.44
N PHE A 260 0.00 4.38 15.21
CA PHE A 260 1.04 4.47 16.23
C PHE A 260 2.15 5.40 15.78
N ARG A 261 2.72 6.10 16.75
CA ARG A 261 3.91 6.93 16.54
C ARG A 261 4.82 6.85 17.74
N VAL A 262 6.07 7.27 17.54
CA VAL A 262 6.99 7.52 18.65
C VAL A 262 7.08 9.02 18.87
N ALA A 263 6.76 9.45 20.09
CA ALA A 263 6.97 10.82 20.53
C ALA A 263 8.14 10.87 21.51
N LYS A 264 8.95 11.93 21.43
CA LYS A 264 9.96 12.24 22.44
C LYS A 264 9.32 13.14 23.48
N VAL A 265 9.22 12.65 24.71
CA VAL A 265 8.60 13.38 25.82
C VAL A 265 9.62 13.65 26.92
N ASP A 266 9.50 14.80 27.58
CA ASP A 266 10.35 15.15 28.74
C ASP A 266 9.96 14.25 29.93
N ALA A 267 10.92 13.50 30.46
CA ALA A 267 10.74 12.67 31.65
C ALA A 267 10.94 13.47 32.96
N GLY A 268 11.35 14.73 32.85
CA GLY A 268 11.83 15.55 33.95
C GLY A 268 13.29 15.23 34.31
N GLY A 269 13.96 16.18 34.97
CA GLY A 269 15.35 16.00 35.39
C GLY A 269 16.38 16.03 34.26
N GLY A 270 16.01 16.56 33.08
CA GLY A 270 16.87 16.61 31.90
C GLY A 270 16.98 15.27 31.18
N ARG A 271 15.89 14.50 31.18
CA ARG A 271 15.79 13.16 30.62
C ARG A 271 14.66 13.13 29.60
N GLU A 272 14.78 12.28 28.59
CA GLU A 272 13.81 12.13 27.50
C GLU A 272 13.35 10.68 27.43
N ILE A 273 12.08 10.47 27.06
CA ILE A 273 11.50 9.16 26.79
C ILE A 273 11.08 9.10 25.32
N ALA A 274 11.51 8.06 24.61
CA ALA A 274 10.88 7.63 23.37
C ALA A 274 9.64 6.81 23.74
N GLN A 275 8.48 7.41 23.55
CA GLN A 275 7.19 6.87 23.96
C GLN A 275 6.37 6.46 22.73
N LEU A 276 5.95 5.20 22.68
CA LEU A 276 4.94 4.75 21.72
C LEU A 276 3.59 5.34 22.12
N GLN A 277 2.88 5.94 21.18
CA GLN A 277 1.57 6.53 21.41
C GLN A 277 0.57 5.98 20.39
N ALA A 278 -0.55 5.45 20.89
CA ALA A 278 -1.71 5.12 20.06
C ALA A 278 -2.52 6.40 19.81
N TYR A 279 -2.74 6.73 18.54
CA TYR A 279 -3.47 7.94 18.15
C TYR A 279 -4.41 7.66 16.98
N GLU A 280 -5.35 8.58 16.80
CA GLU A 280 -6.32 8.53 15.71
C GLU A 280 -5.83 9.39 14.55
N ALA A 281 -5.75 8.82 13.36
CA ALA A 281 -5.64 9.58 12.13
C ALA A 281 -7.05 9.97 11.63
N LEU A 282 -7.30 11.27 11.46
CA LEU A 282 -8.56 11.74 10.87
C LEU A 282 -8.70 11.21 9.45
N ARG A 283 -9.96 10.94 9.05
CA ARG A 283 -10.29 10.50 7.69
C ARG A 283 -10.92 11.63 6.90
N LEU A 284 -10.56 11.74 5.63
CA LEU A 284 -11.28 12.50 4.61
C LEU A 284 -12.05 11.50 3.76
N GLN A 285 -13.36 11.45 3.93
CA GLN A 285 -14.23 10.75 3.01
C GLN A 285 -14.41 11.58 1.74
N VAL A 286 -14.11 10.97 0.59
CA VAL A 286 -14.29 11.57 -0.73
C VAL A 286 -15.29 10.73 -1.50
N ASN A 287 -16.38 11.34 -1.93
CA ASN A 287 -17.35 10.71 -2.82
C ASN A 287 -17.12 11.21 -4.25
N PRO A 288 -16.43 10.44 -5.10
CA PRO A 288 -16.16 10.88 -6.46
C PRO A 288 -17.43 10.99 -7.32
N ASN A 289 -18.53 10.31 -6.96
CA ASN A 289 -19.76 10.31 -7.76
C ASN A 289 -20.57 11.60 -7.65
N ASN A 290 -20.42 12.35 -6.56
CA ASN A 290 -21.16 13.60 -6.34
C ASN A 290 -20.29 14.74 -5.81
N GLY A 291 -18.98 14.52 -5.69
CA GLY A 291 -17.99 15.50 -5.29
C GLY A 291 -17.91 15.72 -3.77
N ASN A 292 -18.76 15.07 -2.98
CA ASN A 292 -18.89 15.34 -1.56
C ASN A 292 -17.60 14.97 -0.80
N MET A 293 -17.13 15.88 0.04
CA MET A 293 -15.99 15.66 0.92
C MET A 293 -16.36 15.90 2.37
N THR A 294 -15.95 15.02 3.28
CA THR A 294 -16.21 15.15 4.72
C THR A 294 -15.00 14.71 5.54
N ILE A 295 -14.58 15.53 6.50
CA ILE A 295 -13.58 15.13 7.50
C ILE A 295 -14.29 14.52 8.70
N LEU A 296 -13.88 13.34 9.13
CA LEU A 296 -14.51 12.61 10.23
C LEU A 296 -13.48 12.02 11.18
N SER A 297 -13.96 11.82 12.40
CA SER A 297 -13.28 11.07 13.45
C SER A 297 -13.99 9.73 13.67
N GLY A 298 -13.22 8.70 13.99
CA GLY A 298 -13.68 7.41 14.49
C GLY A 298 -13.73 7.32 16.01
N THR A 299 -13.62 8.44 16.75
CA THR A 299 -13.78 8.47 18.20
C THR A 299 -14.76 9.55 18.68
N SER A 300 -15.42 9.30 19.81
CA SER A 300 -16.28 10.28 20.48
C SER A 300 -15.51 11.45 21.10
N THR A 301 -14.25 11.22 21.51
CA THR A 301 -13.36 12.27 22.04
C THR A 301 -12.90 13.21 20.94
N GLY A 302 -12.69 12.66 19.73
CA GLY A 302 -12.30 13.41 18.56
C GLY A 302 -10.86 13.91 18.56
N VAL A 303 -10.54 14.62 17.47
CA VAL A 303 -9.24 15.25 17.26
C VAL A 303 -9.44 16.75 17.09
N ALA A 304 -8.71 17.54 17.87
CA ALA A 304 -8.70 18.99 17.74
C ALA A 304 -7.77 19.42 16.61
N ILE A 305 -8.31 20.14 15.63
CA ILE A 305 -7.55 20.69 14.50
C ILE A 305 -7.57 22.22 14.50
N ASN A 306 -6.47 22.83 14.07
CA ASN A 306 -6.40 24.27 13.79
C ASN A 306 -6.05 24.56 12.32
N GLY A 307 -5.85 23.52 11.51
CA GLY A 307 -5.62 23.64 10.08
C GLY A 307 -5.90 22.32 9.38
N TYR A 308 -6.26 22.38 8.11
CA TYR A 308 -6.31 21.23 7.23
C TYR A 308 -5.87 21.61 5.83
N ARG A 309 -5.37 20.62 5.08
CA ARG A 309 -4.98 20.75 3.69
C ARG A 309 -5.33 19.48 2.94
N ILE A 310 -6.05 19.66 1.84
CA ILE A 310 -6.41 18.64 0.87
C ILE A 310 -5.69 19.02 -0.41
N GLN A 311 -4.98 18.08 -1.02
CA GLN A 311 -4.32 18.30 -2.30
C GLN A 311 -4.84 17.32 -3.34
N SER A 312 -4.83 17.75 -4.60
CA SER A 312 -5.11 16.93 -5.78
C SER A 312 -3.91 17.07 -6.71
N SER A 313 -3.25 15.97 -7.05
CA SER A 313 -2.19 16.00 -8.07
C SER A 313 -2.74 16.18 -9.48
N ALA A 314 -4.04 15.98 -9.68
CA ALA A 314 -4.74 16.11 -10.96
C ALA A 314 -5.54 17.42 -11.11
N ASP A 315 -5.33 18.41 -10.23
CA ASP A 315 -6.01 19.71 -10.28
C ASP A 315 -7.56 19.64 -10.20
N ARG A 316 -8.11 18.73 -9.39
CA ARG A 316 -9.55 18.37 -9.32
C ARG A 316 -10.34 19.02 -8.19
N LEU A 317 -9.89 20.15 -7.66
CA LEU A 317 -10.56 20.81 -6.53
C LEU A 317 -11.19 22.13 -6.97
N ASP A 318 -12.52 22.20 -6.92
CA ASP A 318 -13.22 23.47 -7.04
C ASP A 318 -13.17 24.22 -5.70
N PHE A 319 -12.68 25.45 -5.77
CA PHE A 319 -12.50 26.33 -4.62
C PHE A 319 -13.51 27.49 -4.62
N ASP A 320 -14.50 27.48 -5.53
CA ASP A 320 -15.63 28.41 -5.48
C ASP A 320 -16.47 28.17 -4.21
N GLY A 321 -16.95 29.25 -3.60
CA GLY A 321 -17.75 29.20 -2.37
C GLY A 321 -19.14 28.57 -2.54
N ALA A 322 -19.51 28.21 -3.77
CA ALA A 322 -20.75 27.48 -4.08
C ALA A 322 -20.62 25.96 -3.87
N THR A 323 -19.42 25.40 -4.04
CA THR A 323 -19.14 23.95 -3.96
C THR A 323 -18.34 23.61 -2.71
N TRP A 324 -17.36 24.44 -2.35
CA TRP A 324 -16.58 24.29 -1.14
C TRP A 324 -17.22 25.01 0.05
N THR A 325 -17.65 24.25 1.06
CA THR A 325 -18.14 24.78 2.34
C THR A 325 -16.96 25.11 3.25
N THR A 326 -16.63 26.40 3.36
CA THR A 326 -15.51 26.89 4.16
C THR A 326 -15.87 27.05 5.64
N LEU A 327 -14.92 26.81 6.54
CA LEU A 327 -15.01 27.21 7.96
C LEU A 327 -14.81 28.73 8.13
N SER A 328 -14.13 29.37 7.18
CA SER A 328 -13.87 30.81 7.13
C SER A 328 -15.14 31.65 6.83
N PRO A 329 -15.21 32.92 7.29
CA PRO A 329 -14.35 33.58 8.28
C PRO A 329 -14.77 33.30 9.73
N THR A 330 -15.63 32.31 9.95
CA THR A 330 -16.22 32.06 11.27
C THR A 330 -15.15 31.64 12.28
N ASN A 331 -15.18 32.23 13.48
CA ASN A 331 -14.28 31.90 14.59
C ASN A 331 -12.77 31.95 14.28
N GLY A 332 -12.36 32.76 13.29
CA GLY A 332 -10.94 33.01 12.97
C GLY A 332 -10.29 32.01 12.02
N TRP A 333 -11.09 31.20 11.31
CA TRP A 333 -10.61 30.39 10.18
C TRP A 333 -10.39 31.25 8.93
N ASN A 334 -9.33 30.97 8.18
CA ASN A 334 -8.98 31.68 6.96
C ASN A 334 -8.59 30.68 5.88
N VAL A 335 -9.07 30.91 4.66
CA VAL A 335 -8.62 30.19 3.47
C VAL A 335 -7.13 30.44 3.22
N ALA A 336 -6.38 29.38 2.92
CA ALA A 336 -4.94 29.41 2.73
C ALA A 336 -4.55 28.81 1.37
N ASN A 337 -4.15 29.65 0.41
CA ASN A 337 -3.62 29.23 -0.90
C ASN A 337 -4.53 28.23 -1.64
N ALA A 338 -5.84 28.50 -1.69
CA ALA A 338 -6.77 27.64 -2.42
C ALA A 338 -6.55 27.76 -3.95
N SER A 339 -6.60 26.61 -4.63
CA SER A 339 -6.45 26.45 -6.08
C SER A 339 -7.10 25.13 -6.52
N SER A 340 -7.09 24.86 -7.83
CA SER A 340 -7.45 23.56 -8.40
C SER A 340 -6.66 22.39 -7.80
N ALA A 341 -5.43 22.62 -7.39
CA ALA A 341 -4.55 21.61 -6.81
C ALA A 341 -4.72 21.45 -5.29
N GLN A 342 -5.40 22.40 -4.62
CA GLN A 342 -5.39 22.45 -3.16
C GLN A 342 -6.56 23.22 -2.55
N LEU A 343 -7.12 22.64 -1.49
CA LEU A 343 -7.97 23.34 -0.52
C LEU A 343 -7.29 23.33 0.83
N ALA A 344 -7.21 24.48 1.49
CA ALA A 344 -6.70 24.53 2.85
C ALA A 344 -7.31 25.69 3.63
N GLU A 345 -7.51 25.47 4.92
CA GLU A 345 -7.85 26.52 5.86
C GLU A 345 -6.97 26.43 7.09
N LEU A 346 -6.64 27.60 7.65
CA LEU A 346 -5.87 27.73 8.88
C LEU A 346 -6.56 28.71 9.83
N LYS A 347 -6.61 28.33 11.10
CA LYS A 347 -7.12 29.18 12.16
C LYS A 347 -6.01 30.10 12.69
N SER A 348 -6.27 31.41 12.66
CA SER A 348 -5.31 32.43 13.11
C SER A 348 -5.39 32.74 14.61
N SER A 349 -6.44 32.25 15.29
CA SER A 349 -6.67 32.42 16.73
C SER A 349 -6.32 31.15 17.51
N SER A 350 -6.07 31.28 18.81
CA SER A 350 -5.79 30.12 19.68
C SER A 350 -6.98 29.16 19.79
N GLY A 351 -6.68 27.88 20.01
CA GLY A 351 -7.65 26.78 20.06
C GLY A 351 -7.86 26.11 18.71
N GLY A 352 -8.81 25.17 18.64
CA GLY A 352 -9.09 24.37 17.45
C GLY A 352 -10.59 24.14 17.23
N LEU A 353 -10.91 23.40 16.17
CA LEU A 353 -12.19 22.73 15.94
C LEU A 353 -12.01 21.27 16.37
N ASN A 354 -12.87 20.76 17.24
CA ASN A 354 -12.81 19.34 17.62
C ASN A 354 -13.70 18.53 16.67
N VAL A 355 -13.08 17.71 15.83
CA VAL A 355 -13.78 16.78 14.93
C VAL A 355 -14.08 15.51 15.70
N THR A 356 -15.36 15.14 15.83
CA THR A 356 -15.80 13.93 16.57
C THR A 356 -16.71 13.08 15.69
N GLU A 357 -16.99 11.83 16.08
CA GLU A 357 -18.01 10.99 15.42
C GLU A 357 -19.36 11.70 15.22
N SER A 358 -19.79 12.52 16.19
CA SER A 358 -21.07 13.22 16.16
C SER A 358 -21.02 14.62 15.53
N ALA A 359 -19.81 15.11 15.23
CA ALA A 359 -19.56 16.45 14.70
C ALA A 359 -18.44 16.37 13.64
N SER A 360 -18.75 15.71 12.52
CA SER A 360 -17.93 15.71 11.33
C SER A 360 -17.95 17.07 10.63
N VAL A 361 -16.97 17.32 9.76
CA VAL A 361 -16.84 18.56 9.00
C VAL A 361 -17.17 18.29 7.55
N SER A 362 -18.38 18.66 7.14
CA SER A 362 -18.78 18.64 5.74
C SER A 362 -18.08 19.79 5.00
N LEU A 363 -17.39 19.46 3.91
CA LEU A 363 -16.70 20.43 3.04
C LEU A 363 -17.52 20.75 1.78
N GLY A 364 -18.74 20.23 1.66
CA GLY A 364 -19.58 20.41 0.47
C GLY A 364 -19.15 19.47 -0.65
N THR A 365 -19.28 19.89 -1.90
CA THR A 365 -18.94 19.10 -3.10
C THR A 365 -17.74 19.68 -3.88
N PRO A 366 -16.58 19.92 -3.25
CA PRO A 366 -15.48 20.58 -3.92
C PRO A 366 -14.65 19.64 -4.82
N TYR A 367 -14.81 18.32 -4.72
CA TYR A 367 -14.19 17.43 -5.68
C TYR A 367 -14.90 17.55 -7.03
N MET A 368 -14.16 17.94 -8.07
CA MET A 368 -14.71 18.08 -9.41
C MET A 368 -15.03 16.71 -9.99
N VAL A 369 -16.33 16.48 -10.21
CA VAL A 369 -16.88 15.23 -10.78
C VAL A 369 -16.76 15.22 -12.30
N ASP A 370 -16.40 16.34 -12.95
CA ASP A 370 -16.51 16.51 -14.40
C ASP A 370 -15.70 15.49 -15.21
N ALA A 371 -16.45 14.87 -16.13
CA ALA A 371 -16.21 13.61 -16.83
C ALA A 371 -15.27 13.69 -18.04
N GLU A 372 -15.01 14.90 -18.56
CA GLU A 372 -14.37 15.06 -19.88
C GLU A 372 -12.84 14.92 -19.83
N THR A 373 -12.25 14.84 -18.63
CA THR A 373 -10.79 14.80 -18.43
C THR A 373 -10.31 13.71 -17.47
N LEU A 374 -11.19 12.80 -17.01
CA LEU A 374 -10.74 11.59 -16.33
C LEU A 374 -9.98 10.72 -17.33
N PRO A 375 -8.66 10.55 -17.16
CA PRO A 375 -7.94 9.60 -17.98
C PRO A 375 -8.57 8.23 -17.78
N PHE A 376 -8.60 7.47 -18.86
CA PHE A 376 -9.08 6.09 -18.87
C PHE A 376 -8.39 5.29 -17.73
N GLY A 377 -9.13 4.45 -17.01
CA GLY A 377 -8.67 3.58 -15.91
C GLY A 377 -8.00 4.22 -14.68
N GLU A 378 -8.04 5.54 -14.50
CA GLU A 378 -7.74 6.15 -13.20
C GLU A 378 -8.92 6.00 -12.24
N VAL A 379 -8.63 5.73 -10.97
CA VAL A 379 -9.64 5.68 -9.91
C VAL A 379 -9.91 7.11 -9.42
N PRO A 380 -11.14 7.64 -9.62
CA PRO A 380 -11.46 8.98 -9.17
C PRO A 380 -11.24 9.15 -7.66
N GLY A 381 -10.39 10.10 -7.29
CA GLY A 381 -10.11 10.47 -5.91
C GLY A 381 -8.82 9.85 -5.34
N GLU A 382 -8.15 8.94 -6.06
CA GLU A 382 -6.82 8.43 -5.66
C GLU A 382 -5.72 9.50 -5.70
N ASP A 383 -5.93 10.56 -6.48
CA ASP A 383 -5.05 11.71 -6.58
C ASP A 383 -5.09 12.62 -5.33
N ILE A 384 -6.01 12.33 -4.40
CA ILE A 384 -6.24 13.14 -3.21
C ILE A 384 -5.31 12.75 -2.07
N THR A 385 -4.69 13.75 -1.46
CA THR A 385 -4.01 13.61 -0.16
C THR A 385 -4.61 14.53 0.88
N PHE A 386 -4.53 14.13 2.15
CA PHE A 386 -5.13 14.86 3.25
C PHE A 386 -4.16 14.98 4.42
N THR A 387 -3.97 16.20 4.91
CA THR A 387 -3.18 16.50 6.11
C THR A 387 -3.93 17.46 7.02
N TYR A 388 -3.63 17.42 8.32
CA TYR A 388 -4.22 18.32 9.29
C TYR A 388 -3.22 18.76 10.35
N ASN A 389 -3.44 19.95 10.90
CA ASN A 389 -2.64 20.53 11.96
C ASN A 389 -3.43 20.50 13.26
N THR A 390 -2.73 20.24 14.36
CA THR A 390 -3.29 20.29 15.71
C THR A 390 -2.89 21.61 16.40
N PRO A 391 -3.67 22.07 17.41
CA PRO A 391 -3.30 23.25 18.19
C PRO A 391 -1.95 23.17 18.92
N SER A 392 -1.37 21.98 19.10
CA SER A 392 0.00 21.79 19.64
C SER A 392 1.09 22.15 18.62
N GLY A 393 0.73 22.38 17.35
CA GLY A 393 1.65 22.72 16.26
C GLY A 393 2.12 21.52 15.43
N GLU A 394 1.62 20.31 15.74
CA GLU A 394 1.95 19.10 15.01
C GLU A 394 1.12 18.99 13.72
N THR A 395 1.72 18.41 12.68
CA THR A 395 1.05 18.10 11.41
C THR A 395 0.98 16.59 11.26
N PHE A 396 -0.18 16.09 10.83
CA PHE A 396 -0.43 14.67 10.63
C PHE A 396 -0.93 14.42 9.22
N ASP A 397 -0.52 13.29 8.67
CA ASP A 397 -1.15 12.71 7.51
C ASP A 397 -2.47 12.05 7.94
N GLY A 398 -3.56 12.46 7.31
CA GLY A 398 -4.85 11.82 7.45
C GLY A 398 -5.01 10.69 6.44
N ILE A 399 -6.13 9.98 6.53
CA ILE A 399 -6.46 8.88 5.63
C ILE A 399 -7.52 9.37 4.65
N VAL A 400 -7.34 9.12 3.36
CA VAL A 400 -8.37 9.34 2.35
C VAL A 400 -9.19 8.07 2.20
N GLU A 401 -10.51 8.17 2.38
CA GLU A 401 -11.45 7.07 2.26
C GLU A 401 -12.40 7.36 1.09
N LEU A 402 -12.30 6.59 0.01
CA LEU A 402 -13.23 6.71 -1.11
C LEU A 402 -14.56 6.05 -0.76
N VAL A 403 -15.66 6.78 -0.93
CA VAL A 403 -17.02 6.31 -0.59
C VAL A 403 -17.97 6.53 -1.77
N GLY A 404 -19.09 5.81 -1.81
CA GLY A 404 -20.14 6.05 -2.82
C GLY A 404 -20.44 4.90 -3.79
N GLY A 405 -20.08 3.66 -3.44
CA GLY A 405 -20.38 2.45 -4.24
C GLY A 405 -19.23 2.03 -5.16
N ASP A 406 -19.33 0.88 -5.82
CA ASP A 406 -18.29 0.24 -6.64
C ASP A 406 -17.81 1.02 -7.88
N PHE A 407 -18.30 2.24 -8.08
CA PHE A 407 -18.13 3.02 -9.31
C PHE A 407 -16.77 3.73 -9.42
N PHE A 408 -15.69 2.99 -9.13
CA PHE A 408 -14.33 3.53 -9.02
C PHE A 408 -13.52 3.35 -10.29
N ASN A 409 -14.01 2.60 -11.29
CA ASN A 409 -13.27 2.39 -12.51
C ASN A 409 -14.20 2.42 -13.73
N ASN A 410 -13.78 3.17 -14.74
CA ASN A 410 -14.54 3.36 -15.97
C ASN A 410 -14.33 2.22 -16.98
N PHE A 411 -13.47 1.23 -16.68
CA PHE A 411 -13.23 0.03 -17.49
C PHE A 411 -12.95 -1.20 -16.61
N VAL A 412 -13.96 -2.04 -16.38
CA VAL A 412 -13.90 -3.22 -15.50
C VAL A 412 -14.16 -4.49 -16.30
N LEU A 413 -13.28 -5.50 -16.18
CA LEU A 413 -13.55 -6.85 -16.65
C LEU A 413 -14.05 -7.69 -15.47
N THR A 414 -15.27 -8.21 -15.54
CA THR A 414 -15.80 -9.17 -14.57
C THR A 414 -15.78 -10.57 -15.17
N ILE A 415 -15.25 -11.54 -14.41
CA ILE A 415 -15.28 -12.97 -14.75
C ILE A 415 -16.21 -13.70 -13.78
N ASP A 416 -17.19 -14.41 -14.33
CA ASP A 416 -18.10 -15.26 -13.57
C ASP A 416 -17.34 -16.48 -12.99
N PRO A 417 -17.39 -16.72 -11.68
CA PRO A 417 -16.72 -17.86 -11.07
C PRO A 417 -17.27 -19.23 -11.47
N ASP A 418 -18.54 -19.32 -11.83
CA ASP A 418 -19.23 -20.58 -12.03
C ASP A 418 -19.03 -21.14 -13.44
N ASP A 419 -19.02 -20.27 -14.45
CA ASP A 419 -18.90 -20.69 -15.86
C ASP A 419 -17.78 -19.99 -16.64
N GLY A 420 -17.16 -18.94 -16.10
CA GLY A 420 -16.09 -18.19 -16.77
C GLY A 420 -16.58 -17.23 -17.86
N GLN A 421 -17.87 -16.91 -17.87
CA GLN A 421 -18.43 -15.81 -18.66
C GLN A 421 -17.73 -14.50 -18.28
N ALA A 422 -17.34 -13.73 -19.29
CA ALA A 422 -16.70 -12.45 -19.08
C ALA A 422 -17.56 -11.32 -19.61
N GLU A 423 -17.49 -10.21 -18.90
CA GLU A 423 -18.04 -8.95 -19.34
C GLU A 423 -17.07 -7.80 -19.13
N LEU A 424 -17.10 -6.89 -20.09
CA LEU A 424 -16.54 -5.57 -19.94
C LEU A 424 -17.64 -4.60 -19.53
N ARG A 425 -17.41 -3.84 -18.47
CA ARG A 425 -18.40 -2.95 -17.90
C ARG A 425 -17.82 -1.58 -17.60
N ASN A 426 -18.59 -0.55 -17.92
CA ASN A 426 -18.33 0.79 -17.43
C ASN A 426 -19.04 1.00 -16.09
N ASP A 427 -18.34 0.68 -15.00
CA ASP A 427 -18.76 0.98 -13.64
C ASP A 427 -18.42 2.42 -13.26
N SER A 428 -18.67 3.39 -14.13
CA SER A 428 -18.59 4.79 -13.75
C SER A 428 -19.84 5.55 -14.16
N ASN A 429 -19.97 6.78 -13.67
CA ASN A 429 -21.00 7.72 -14.12
C ASN A 429 -20.61 8.45 -15.42
N TYR A 430 -19.56 7.99 -16.09
CA TYR A 430 -18.98 8.65 -17.25
C TYR A 430 -19.19 7.83 -18.51
N THR A 431 -18.98 8.45 -19.67
CA THR A 431 -18.93 7.73 -20.94
C THR A 431 -17.48 7.49 -21.31
N ILE A 432 -17.12 6.26 -21.62
CA ILE A 432 -15.80 5.92 -22.14
C ILE A 432 -15.89 5.58 -23.62
N ALA A 433 -14.81 5.85 -24.35
CA ALA A 433 -14.64 5.38 -25.71
C ALA A 433 -13.31 4.65 -25.83
N PHE A 434 -13.29 3.55 -26.56
CA PHE A 434 -12.08 2.79 -26.89
C PHE A 434 -12.16 2.32 -28.34
N ASP A 435 -11.02 2.18 -29.00
CA ASP A 435 -10.92 1.65 -30.36
C ASP A 435 -10.08 0.38 -30.43
N SER A 436 -9.50 -0.04 -29.30
CA SER A 436 -8.85 -1.33 -29.17
C SER A 436 -8.92 -1.86 -27.75
N TYR A 437 -8.88 -3.18 -27.64
CA TYR A 437 -8.63 -3.87 -26.38
C TYR A 437 -7.77 -5.11 -26.60
N GLN A 438 -7.05 -5.51 -25.56
CA GLN A 438 -6.18 -6.66 -25.48
C GLN A 438 -6.27 -7.26 -24.08
N LEU A 439 -6.88 -8.43 -23.99
CA LEU A 439 -6.84 -9.30 -22.81
C LEU A 439 -5.71 -10.30 -22.95
N THR A 440 -4.83 -10.42 -21.96
CA THR A 440 -3.74 -11.40 -21.92
C THR A 440 -3.88 -12.31 -20.71
N SER A 441 -3.47 -13.58 -20.86
CA SER A 441 -3.41 -14.57 -19.79
C SER A 441 -1.97 -15.07 -19.61
N ALA A 442 -1.44 -14.95 -18.39
CA ALA A 442 -0.10 -15.44 -18.06
C ALA A 442 0.01 -16.98 -18.21
N SER A 443 -1.08 -17.69 -17.95
CA SER A 443 -1.17 -19.15 -18.02
C SER A 443 -1.66 -19.66 -19.38
N SER A 444 -1.96 -18.77 -20.32
CA SER A 444 -2.51 -19.09 -21.66
C SER A 444 -3.79 -19.93 -21.60
N VAL A 445 -4.75 -19.51 -20.75
CA VAL A 445 -6.00 -20.25 -20.50
C VAL A 445 -7.23 -19.64 -21.20
N LEU A 446 -7.07 -18.63 -22.06
CA LEU A 446 -8.21 -17.97 -22.71
C LEU A 446 -8.85 -18.88 -23.76
N ASP A 447 -10.18 -18.99 -23.73
CA ASP A 447 -10.96 -19.79 -24.68
C ASP A 447 -11.42 -18.92 -25.87
N ALA A 448 -10.64 -18.96 -26.95
CA ALA A 448 -10.98 -18.25 -28.19
C ALA A 448 -12.19 -18.84 -28.93
N ALA A 449 -12.62 -20.08 -28.63
CA ALA A 449 -13.75 -20.71 -29.32
C ALA A 449 -15.11 -20.22 -28.80
N ASN A 450 -15.16 -19.81 -27.53
CA ASN A 450 -16.35 -19.28 -26.86
C ASN A 450 -16.25 -17.76 -26.61
N TRP A 451 -15.24 -17.11 -27.20
CA TRP A 451 -15.12 -15.65 -27.24
C TRP A 451 -16.14 -15.05 -28.21
N ASP A 452 -16.80 -13.98 -27.78
CA ASP A 452 -17.75 -13.20 -28.57
C ASP A 452 -17.11 -11.88 -29.03
N PRO A 453 -16.50 -11.84 -30.22
CA PRO A 453 -15.84 -10.63 -30.73
C PRO A 453 -16.87 -9.57 -31.17
N LEU A 454 -16.53 -8.29 -31.00
CA LEU A 454 -17.37 -7.14 -31.35
C LEU A 454 -17.81 -7.12 -32.83
N GLY A 455 -16.96 -7.63 -33.72
CA GLY A 455 -17.29 -7.79 -35.14
C GLY A 455 -17.50 -6.48 -35.92
N GLY A 456 -18.07 -6.60 -37.13
CA GLY A 456 -18.29 -5.46 -38.02
C GLY A 456 -17.00 -4.80 -38.50
N ALA A 457 -16.74 -3.57 -38.04
CA ALA A 457 -15.52 -2.82 -38.35
C ALA A 457 -14.34 -3.17 -37.42
N TRP A 458 -14.57 -3.96 -36.37
CA TRP A 458 -13.55 -4.48 -35.46
C TRP A 458 -12.84 -5.68 -36.08
N GLN A 459 -11.52 -5.70 -35.97
CA GLN A 459 -10.67 -6.76 -36.49
C GLN A 459 -9.91 -7.43 -35.36
N ILE A 460 -9.88 -8.77 -35.38
CA ILE A 460 -9.05 -9.56 -34.47
C ILE A 460 -7.59 -9.19 -34.69
N ALA A 461 -6.91 -8.81 -33.61
CA ALA A 461 -5.49 -8.54 -33.57
C ALA A 461 -4.72 -9.75 -33.03
N ASN A 462 -3.49 -9.95 -33.51
CA ASN A 462 -2.58 -11.00 -33.03
C ASN A 462 -3.16 -12.43 -33.07
N GLN A 463 -3.76 -12.84 -34.20
CA GLN A 463 -4.42 -14.15 -34.38
C GLN A 463 -3.62 -15.35 -33.83
N ASN A 464 -2.30 -15.39 -34.03
CA ASN A 464 -1.47 -16.50 -33.51
C ASN A 464 -1.49 -16.61 -31.98
N GLN A 465 -1.69 -15.51 -31.25
CA GLN A 465 -1.80 -15.49 -29.78
C GLN A 465 -3.22 -15.83 -29.33
N VAL A 466 -4.23 -15.42 -30.12
CA VAL A 466 -5.62 -15.85 -29.96
C VAL A 466 -5.75 -17.36 -30.07
N ASP A 467 -5.20 -17.94 -31.14
CA ASP A 467 -5.21 -19.38 -31.35
C ASP A 467 -4.43 -20.16 -30.28
N ALA A 468 -3.49 -19.50 -29.59
CA ALA A 468 -2.68 -20.07 -28.51
C ALA A 468 -3.33 -19.94 -27.12
N GLY A 469 -4.45 -19.21 -26.99
CA GLY A 469 -5.10 -18.94 -25.70
C GLY A 469 -4.34 -17.97 -24.79
N SER A 470 -3.28 -17.32 -25.29
CA SER A 470 -2.48 -16.36 -24.53
C SER A 470 -3.05 -14.93 -24.55
N GLN A 471 -3.90 -14.63 -25.54
CA GLN A 471 -4.44 -13.29 -25.74
C GLN A 471 -5.80 -13.32 -26.45
N LEU A 472 -6.71 -12.40 -26.13
CA LEU A 472 -7.86 -12.01 -26.97
C LEU A 472 -7.76 -10.51 -27.26
N ALA A 473 -7.87 -10.09 -28.51
CA ALA A 473 -7.71 -8.67 -28.86
C ALA A 473 -8.45 -8.27 -30.13
N GLU A 474 -9.04 -7.08 -30.11
CA GLU A 474 -9.64 -6.45 -31.29
C GLU A 474 -9.20 -4.98 -31.41
N LEU A 475 -9.18 -4.49 -32.65
CA LEU A 475 -8.88 -3.12 -33.01
C LEU A 475 -9.84 -2.65 -34.10
N ASN A 476 -10.33 -1.42 -33.98
CA ASN A 476 -11.05 -0.69 -35.01
C ASN A 476 -10.27 0.58 -35.39
N THR A 477 -9.70 0.61 -36.59
CA THR A 477 -8.88 1.75 -37.05
C THR A 477 -9.69 2.92 -37.60
N THR A 478 -11.03 2.83 -37.58
CA THR A 478 -11.92 3.78 -38.28
C THR A 478 -13.02 4.36 -37.41
N GLY A 479 -13.14 3.90 -36.17
CA GLY A 479 -14.14 4.36 -35.20
C GLY A 479 -13.87 3.81 -33.82
N ASN A 480 -14.68 4.22 -32.85
CA ASN A 480 -14.59 3.80 -31.46
C ASN A 480 -15.88 3.09 -31.01
N ARG A 481 -15.76 2.25 -29.97
CA ARG A 481 -16.86 1.72 -29.17
C ARG A 481 -17.03 2.65 -27.99
N VAL A 482 -18.27 3.04 -27.72
CA VAL A 482 -18.63 3.92 -26.62
C VAL A 482 -19.41 3.11 -25.58
N LEU A 483 -18.98 3.14 -24.32
CA LEU A 483 -19.75 2.62 -23.18
C LEU A 483 -20.14 3.80 -22.30
N GLY A 484 -21.44 4.09 -22.24
CA GLY A 484 -22.04 5.01 -21.27
C GLY A 484 -22.09 4.44 -19.86
N PRO A 485 -22.58 5.23 -18.88
CA PRO A 485 -22.64 4.82 -17.48
C PRO A 485 -23.41 3.52 -17.27
N GLY A 486 -22.78 2.55 -16.59
CA GLY A 486 -23.36 1.24 -16.28
C GLY A 486 -23.50 0.30 -17.48
N GLN A 487 -23.05 0.69 -18.68
CA GLN A 487 -23.14 -0.16 -19.86
C GLN A 487 -22.19 -1.35 -19.75
N ARG A 488 -22.66 -2.48 -20.27
CA ARG A 488 -21.98 -3.79 -20.25
C ARG A 488 -21.79 -4.28 -21.69
N LEU A 489 -20.73 -5.03 -21.91
CA LEU A 489 -20.42 -5.74 -23.15
C LEU A 489 -20.00 -7.15 -22.75
N LEU A 490 -20.76 -8.16 -23.17
CA LEU A 490 -20.35 -9.55 -22.99
C LEU A 490 -19.19 -9.86 -23.94
N LEU A 491 -18.22 -10.63 -23.44
CA LEU A 491 -17.12 -11.17 -24.23
C LEU A 491 -17.25 -12.69 -24.40
N GLY A 492 -18.33 -13.29 -23.92
CA GLY A 492 -18.55 -14.74 -23.94
C GLY A 492 -17.83 -15.48 -22.81
N THR A 493 -17.82 -16.81 -22.89
CA THR A 493 -17.19 -17.70 -21.89
C THR A 493 -15.72 -17.90 -22.24
N ILE A 494 -14.90 -16.91 -21.88
CA ILE A 494 -13.49 -16.84 -22.30
C ILE A 494 -12.49 -17.33 -21.27
N PHE A 495 -12.93 -17.58 -20.03
CA PHE A 495 -12.07 -18.05 -18.96
C PHE A 495 -12.56 -19.43 -18.48
N PRO A 496 -11.67 -20.35 -18.05
CA PRO A 496 -12.13 -21.59 -17.43
C PRO A 496 -12.80 -21.29 -16.07
N GLN A 497 -13.66 -22.19 -15.62
CA GLN A 497 -14.30 -22.12 -14.30
C GLN A 497 -13.27 -21.82 -13.19
N ILE A 498 -13.60 -20.89 -12.28
CA ILE A 498 -12.69 -20.41 -11.25
C ILE A 498 -12.37 -21.54 -10.25
N GLY A 499 -11.08 -21.73 -9.96
CA GLY A 499 -10.56 -22.78 -9.08
C GLY A 499 -9.30 -23.48 -9.58
N SER A 500 -9.00 -23.42 -10.89
CA SER A 500 -7.73 -23.88 -11.46
C SER A 500 -6.69 -22.77 -11.64
N VAL A 501 -7.14 -21.53 -11.90
CA VAL A 501 -6.34 -20.32 -12.07
C VAL A 501 -7.15 -19.13 -11.55
N ASP A 502 -6.53 -18.23 -10.80
CA ASP A 502 -7.18 -17.01 -10.29
C ASP A 502 -7.11 -15.90 -11.35
N PRO A 503 -8.24 -15.47 -11.93
CA PRO A 503 -8.25 -14.47 -13.01
C PRO A 503 -7.69 -13.12 -12.56
N THR A 504 -7.76 -12.76 -11.28
CA THR A 504 -7.24 -11.47 -10.78
C THR A 504 -5.71 -11.40 -10.80
N THR A 505 -5.04 -12.56 -10.87
CA THR A 505 -3.59 -12.68 -10.95
C THR A 505 -3.08 -13.11 -12.32
N ASP A 506 -3.94 -13.78 -13.10
CA ASP A 506 -3.57 -14.34 -14.41
C ASP A 506 -3.89 -13.40 -15.58
N LEU A 507 -4.97 -12.62 -15.47
CA LEU A 507 -5.46 -11.76 -16.54
C LEU A 507 -4.92 -10.34 -16.41
N ALA A 508 -4.62 -9.75 -17.56
CA ALA A 508 -4.44 -8.32 -17.70
C ALA A 508 -5.20 -7.85 -18.95
N LEU A 509 -6.08 -6.86 -18.78
CA LEU A 509 -6.82 -6.25 -19.88
C LEU A 509 -6.28 -4.85 -20.12
N VAL A 510 -5.92 -4.55 -21.36
CA VAL A 510 -5.47 -3.25 -21.80
C VAL A 510 -6.42 -2.74 -22.87
N ALA A 511 -6.83 -1.47 -22.81
CA ALA A 511 -7.53 -0.82 -23.91
C ALA A 511 -6.91 0.53 -24.25
N ALA A 512 -7.14 0.98 -25.47
CA ALA A 512 -6.69 2.28 -25.95
C ALA A 512 -7.79 3.00 -26.71
N ASN A 513 -7.65 4.33 -26.76
CA ASN A 513 -8.43 5.23 -27.58
C ASN A 513 -7.47 6.14 -28.34
N SER A 514 -7.38 5.96 -29.65
CA SER A 514 -6.54 6.74 -30.55
C SER A 514 -7.24 8.02 -31.01
N ASP A 515 -7.59 8.90 -30.06
CA ASP A 515 -8.04 10.25 -30.41
C ASP A 515 -6.86 11.02 -31.08
N PRO A 516 -7.02 11.64 -32.28
CA PRO A 516 -5.94 12.34 -32.96
C PRO A 516 -5.49 13.60 -32.20
N GLY A 517 -4.60 13.45 -31.22
CA GLY A 517 -4.00 14.57 -30.48
C GLY A 517 -3.82 14.36 -28.97
N ALA A 518 -4.38 13.29 -28.39
CA ALA A 518 -4.13 12.89 -27.01
C ALA A 518 -2.94 11.92 -26.94
N GLU A 519 -2.14 11.96 -25.85
CA GLU A 519 -1.28 10.82 -25.51
C GLU A 519 -2.19 9.58 -25.47
N ILE A 520 -1.89 8.54 -26.26
CA ILE A 520 -2.69 7.32 -26.32
C ILE A 520 -2.77 6.74 -24.91
N PRO A 521 -3.91 6.82 -24.19
CA PRO A 521 -4.00 6.26 -22.87
C PRO A 521 -4.13 4.74 -23.04
N VAL A 522 -3.05 4.03 -22.74
CA VAL A 522 -3.01 2.57 -22.64
C VAL A 522 -3.20 2.23 -21.17
N VAL A 523 -4.29 1.56 -20.80
CA VAL A 523 -4.63 1.40 -19.38
C VAL A 523 -5.05 -0.01 -19.05
N ASN A 524 -4.63 -0.47 -17.87
CA ASN A 524 -5.03 -1.74 -17.31
C ASN A 524 -6.45 -1.62 -16.73
N ALA A 525 -7.37 -2.45 -17.22
CA ALA A 525 -8.69 -2.60 -16.60
C ALA A 525 -8.55 -3.22 -15.21
N VAL A 526 -9.51 -2.92 -14.34
CA VAL A 526 -9.67 -3.68 -13.10
C VAL A 526 -10.32 -5.02 -13.43
N ILE A 527 -9.68 -6.12 -13.02
CA ILE A 527 -10.22 -7.46 -13.14
C ILE A 527 -10.95 -7.80 -11.83
N ARG A 528 -12.22 -8.20 -11.92
CA ARG A 528 -13.04 -8.64 -10.77
C ARG A 528 -13.59 -10.03 -11.01
N VAL A 529 -13.88 -10.72 -9.91
CA VAL A 529 -14.64 -11.98 -9.90
C VAL A 529 -16.02 -11.69 -9.34
N GLY A 530 -17.06 -12.12 -10.05
CA GLY A 530 -18.44 -11.96 -9.62
C GLY A 530 -19.43 -12.42 -10.68
N ASP A 531 -20.67 -12.62 -10.27
CA ASP A 531 -21.75 -13.13 -11.12
C ASP A 531 -21.93 -12.24 -12.35
N VAL A 532 -21.84 -12.83 -13.54
CA VAL A 532 -22.14 -12.15 -14.80
C VAL A 532 -23.57 -12.48 -15.18
N GLU A 533 -24.47 -11.56 -14.85
CA GLU A 533 -25.89 -11.73 -15.20
C GLU A 533 -26.06 -11.68 -16.72
N PRO A 534 -26.78 -12.64 -17.34
CA PRO A 534 -27.06 -12.61 -18.77
C PRO A 534 -27.76 -11.29 -19.12
N LEU A 535 -27.35 -10.64 -20.21
CA LEU A 535 -28.00 -9.43 -20.68
C LEU A 535 -29.50 -9.74 -20.87
N ILE A 536 -30.37 -8.90 -20.28
CA ILE A 536 -31.81 -9.03 -20.50
C ILE A 536 -32.02 -8.97 -22.00
N ASN A 537 -32.61 -10.01 -22.61
CA ASN A 537 -32.87 -10.06 -24.05
C ASN A 537 -33.60 -8.78 -24.49
N VAL A 538 -32.87 -7.86 -25.12
CA VAL A 538 -33.42 -6.61 -25.61
C VAL A 538 -34.09 -6.91 -26.93
N GLN A 539 -35.41 -6.77 -26.97
CA GLN A 539 -36.14 -6.96 -28.22
C GLN A 539 -35.59 -6.07 -29.32
N GLY A 540 -35.22 -6.65 -30.46
CA GLY A 540 -34.60 -5.97 -31.58
C GLY A 540 -33.08 -6.09 -31.66
N ASP A 541 -32.43 -6.61 -30.62
CA ASP A 541 -30.99 -6.90 -30.58
C ASP A 541 -30.73 -8.27 -31.25
N PHE A 542 -30.61 -8.23 -32.57
CA PHE A 542 -30.53 -9.42 -33.41
C PHE A 542 -29.11 -9.96 -33.53
N ASN A 543 -28.08 -9.16 -33.25
CA ASN A 543 -26.70 -9.63 -33.17
C ASN A 543 -26.29 -10.03 -31.74
N GLY A 544 -27.06 -9.65 -30.72
CA GLY A 544 -26.84 -10.02 -29.31
C GLY A 544 -25.80 -9.17 -28.61
N ASP A 545 -25.44 -8.01 -29.17
CA ASP A 545 -24.37 -7.15 -28.64
C ASP A 545 -24.83 -6.20 -27.51
N GLY A 546 -26.10 -6.33 -27.10
CA GLY A 546 -26.75 -5.53 -26.09
C GLY A 546 -27.26 -4.18 -26.57
N ILE A 547 -27.10 -3.84 -27.86
CA ILE A 547 -27.52 -2.56 -28.44
C ILE A 547 -28.41 -2.83 -29.66
N VAL A 548 -29.53 -2.12 -29.75
CA VAL A 548 -30.36 -2.17 -30.96
C VAL A 548 -29.95 -1.06 -31.93
N ASP A 549 -29.13 -1.37 -32.92
CA ASP A 549 -28.61 -0.42 -33.91
C ASP A 549 -28.68 -0.91 -35.37
N LEU A 550 -27.91 -0.30 -36.27
CA LEU A 550 -27.94 -0.64 -37.71
C LEU A 550 -27.29 -2.00 -38.03
N ALA A 551 -26.45 -2.55 -37.14
CA ALA A 551 -25.89 -3.87 -37.28
C ALA A 551 -26.99 -4.94 -37.20
N ASP A 552 -27.94 -4.81 -36.27
CA ASP A 552 -29.10 -5.70 -36.12
C ASP A 552 -29.97 -5.73 -37.38
N TYR A 553 -30.16 -4.57 -37.98
CA TYR A 553 -30.91 -4.49 -39.24
C TYR A 553 -30.29 -5.39 -40.30
N THR A 554 -28.97 -5.45 -40.37
CA THR A 554 -28.28 -6.31 -41.34
C THR A 554 -28.49 -7.78 -41.03
N VAL A 555 -28.49 -8.17 -39.74
CA VAL A 555 -28.80 -9.54 -39.30
C VAL A 555 -30.24 -9.92 -39.66
N TRP A 556 -31.23 -9.07 -39.38
CA TRP A 556 -32.62 -9.29 -39.80
C TRP A 556 -32.75 -9.45 -41.32
N ARG A 557 -32.13 -8.54 -42.08
CA ARG A 557 -32.22 -8.56 -43.55
C ARG A 557 -31.62 -9.83 -44.15
N ASN A 558 -30.52 -10.33 -43.61
CA ASN A 558 -29.86 -11.53 -44.09
C ASN A 558 -30.67 -12.80 -43.79
N ASN A 559 -31.47 -12.79 -42.72
CA ASN A 559 -32.24 -13.93 -42.26
C ASN A 559 -33.74 -13.85 -42.62
N LEU A 560 -34.17 -12.84 -43.38
CA LEU A 560 -35.56 -12.63 -43.75
C LEU A 560 -36.16 -13.86 -44.45
N GLY A 561 -37.24 -14.40 -43.89
CA GLY A 561 -37.93 -15.61 -44.36
C GLY A 561 -37.45 -16.91 -43.70
N ALA A 562 -36.52 -16.85 -42.74
CA ALA A 562 -36.13 -18.01 -41.94
C ALA A 562 -37.30 -18.50 -41.08
N SER A 563 -37.42 -19.82 -40.92
CA SER A 563 -38.53 -20.48 -40.22
C SER A 563 -38.38 -20.54 -38.69
N SER A 564 -37.44 -19.78 -38.13
CA SER A 564 -37.17 -19.70 -36.69
C SER A 564 -36.49 -18.37 -36.38
N GLU A 565 -36.83 -17.75 -35.26
CA GLU A 565 -36.18 -16.52 -34.78
C GLU A 565 -34.83 -16.78 -34.10
N SER A 566 -34.41 -18.04 -33.96
CA SER A 566 -33.12 -18.37 -33.34
C SER A 566 -31.91 -17.79 -34.11
N VAL A 567 -32.10 -17.48 -35.40
CA VAL A 567 -31.07 -16.84 -36.26
C VAL A 567 -30.99 -15.32 -36.08
N ILE A 568 -31.88 -14.75 -35.26
CA ILE A 568 -31.90 -13.36 -34.81
C ILE A 568 -31.92 -13.31 -33.26
N ASN A 569 -31.27 -14.29 -32.63
CA ASN A 569 -31.15 -14.44 -31.17
C ASN A 569 -32.48 -14.51 -30.40
N ASP A 570 -33.56 -14.95 -31.06
CA ASP A 570 -34.91 -14.96 -30.48
C ASP A 570 -35.34 -13.58 -29.93
N ALA A 571 -34.72 -12.49 -30.43
CA ALA A 571 -35.01 -11.11 -30.05
C ALA A 571 -36.10 -10.47 -30.93
N GLY A 572 -36.79 -11.29 -31.73
CA GLY A 572 -37.87 -10.90 -32.62
C GLY A 572 -39.20 -10.71 -31.92
N ASN A 573 -40.28 -10.86 -32.69
CA ASN A 573 -41.65 -10.68 -32.22
C ASN A 573 -42.24 -11.92 -31.53
N GLY A 574 -41.49 -13.04 -31.48
CA GLY A 574 -41.87 -14.28 -30.81
C GLY A 574 -42.85 -15.14 -31.60
N ASN A 575 -43.01 -14.90 -32.91
CA ASN A 575 -43.84 -15.72 -33.79
C ASN A 575 -43.09 -16.94 -34.38
N ASN A 576 -41.80 -17.08 -34.06
CA ASN A 576 -40.90 -18.14 -34.51
C ASN A 576 -40.66 -18.13 -36.04
N MET A 577 -40.71 -16.96 -36.68
CA MET A 577 -40.35 -16.76 -38.08
C MET A 577 -39.72 -15.38 -38.26
N VAL A 578 -38.64 -15.28 -39.04
CA VAL A 578 -38.03 -13.98 -39.34
C VAL A 578 -38.83 -13.29 -40.44
N ASP A 579 -39.64 -12.30 -40.07
CA ASP A 579 -40.54 -11.58 -40.96
C ASP A 579 -40.58 -10.06 -40.70
N SER A 580 -41.58 -9.38 -41.27
CA SER A 580 -41.75 -7.92 -41.11
C SER A 580 -42.13 -7.47 -39.69
N GLY A 581 -42.63 -8.39 -38.86
CA GLY A 581 -42.90 -8.19 -37.45
C GLY A 581 -41.62 -7.91 -36.68
N ASP A 582 -40.53 -8.64 -36.96
CA ASP A 582 -39.23 -8.43 -36.30
C ASP A 582 -38.61 -7.10 -36.68
N TYR A 583 -38.75 -6.68 -37.94
CA TYR A 583 -38.35 -5.32 -38.34
C TYR A 583 -39.06 -4.23 -37.55
N THR A 584 -40.33 -4.45 -37.22
CA THR A 584 -41.11 -3.51 -36.38
C THR A 584 -40.57 -3.49 -34.96
N VAL A 585 -40.20 -4.66 -34.42
CA VAL A 585 -39.55 -4.78 -33.11
C VAL A 585 -38.22 -4.03 -33.08
N TRP A 586 -37.33 -4.29 -34.03
CA TRP A 586 -36.07 -3.55 -34.18
C TRP A 586 -36.30 -2.04 -34.29
N LYS A 587 -37.21 -1.61 -35.16
CA LYS A 587 -37.48 -0.18 -35.36
C LYS A 587 -38.00 0.49 -34.08
N ASN A 588 -38.83 -0.18 -33.31
CA ASN A 588 -39.40 0.35 -32.07
C ASN A 588 -38.37 0.43 -30.95
N ASN A 589 -37.38 -0.45 -30.97
CA ASN A 589 -36.34 -0.53 -29.97
C ASN A 589 -35.01 0.10 -30.45
N PHE A 590 -34.97 0.70 -31.64
CA PHE A 590 -33.75 1.31 -32.18
C PHE A 590 -33.19 2.37 -31.23
N GLY A 591 -31.94 2.19 -30.82
CA GLY A 591 -31.25 3.00 -29.82
C GLY A 591 -31.44 2.55 -28.37
N THR A 592 -32.16 1.45 -28.12
CA THR A 592 -32.20 0.82 -26.79
C THR A 592 -30.91 0.05 -26.51
N VAL A 593 -30.52 0.02 -25.22
CA VAL A 593 -29.29 -0.63 -24.76
C VAL A 593 -29.58 -1.42 -23.49
N ALA A 594 -29.11 -2.67 -23.44
CA ALA A 594 -29.20 -3.55 -22.29
C ALA A 594 -28.46 -2.95 -21.07
N GLY A 595 -29.07 -2.99 -19.89
CA GLY A 595 -28.43 -2.55 -18.64
C GLY A 595 -28.38 -1.03 -18.40
N ALA A 596 -28.90 -0.20 -19.31
CA ALA A 596 -29.02 1.24 -19.06
C ALA A 596 -30.00 1.51 -17.92
N VAL A 597 -29.52 2.11 -16.83
CA VAL A 597 -30.40 2.65 -15.78
C VAL A 597 -31.28 3.71 -16.44
N SER A 598 -32.61 3.59 -16.32
CA SER A 598 -33.55 4.62 -16.80
C SER A 598 -33.40 5.91 -15.97
N ALA A 599 -32.36 6.68 -16.26
CA ALA A 599 -32.21 8.05 -15.77
C ALA A 599 -32.99 8.99 -16.69
N VAL A 600 -34.14 9.45 -16.20
CA VAL A 600 -34.89 10.65 -16.63
C VAL A 600 -35.17 10.79 -18.12
N VAL A 601 -36.46 10.68 -18.46
CA VAL A 601 -37.08 11.03 -19.75
C VAL A 601 -36.51 12.33 -20.33
N GLY A 602 -35.54 12.19 -21.24
CA GLY A 602 -35.14 13.19 -22.23
C GLY A 602 -35.84 12.85 -23.55
N THR A 603 -36.62 13.78 -24.07
CA THR A 603 -37.48 13.63 -25.25
C THR A 603 -36.76 13.03 -26.45
N GLN A 604 -37.30 11.92 -26.98
CA GLN A 604 -36.91 11.35 -28.28
C GLN A 604 -36.94 12.44 -29.36
N THR A 605 -35.79 12.70 -29.98
CA THR A 605 -35.75 13.43 -31.25
C THR A 605 -36.22 12.47 -32.34
N ALA A 606 -37.42 12.72 -32.85
CA ALA A 606 -37.99 11.96 -33.95
C ALA A 606 -37.00 11.92 -35.13
N VAL A 607 -36.71 10.70 -35.60
CA VAL A 607 -35.95 10.47 -36.84
C VAL A 607 -36.65 11.22 -37.98
N PRO A 608 -35.93 12.05 -38.76
CA PRO A 608 -36.53 12.76 -39.88
C PRO A 608 -37.09 11.77 -40.90
N GLU A 609 -38.39 11.80 -41.15
CA GLU A 609 -38.97 11.06 -42.26
C GLU A 609 -38.38 11.59 -43.58
N PRO A 610 -37.95 10.71 -44.50
CA PRO A 610 -37.42 11.15 -45.79
C PRO A 610 -38.50 11.97 -46.53
N GLN A 611 -38.12 13.16 -47.01
CA GLN A 611 -38.99 14.16 -47.65
C GLN A 611 -39.57 13.72 -49.02
N SER A 612 -39.71 12.42 -49.26
CA SER A 612 -40.18 11.81 -50.50
C SER A 612 -41.61 12.27 -50.85
N LEU A 613 -42.47 12.48 -49.85
CA LEU A 613 -43.84 12.98 -50.07
C LEU A 613 -43.88 14.44 -50.56
N LEU A 614 -42.95 15.29 -50.12
CA LEU A 614 -42.84 16.67 -50.60
C LEU A 614 -42.39 16.73 -52.07
N LEU A 615 -41.54 15.79 -52.48
CA LEU A 615 -41.09 15.65 -53.87
C LEU A 615 -42.22 15.17 -54.79
N CYS A 616 -43.08 14.27 -54.33
CA CYS A 616 -44.26 13.82 -55.09
C CYS A 616 -45.31 14.94 -55.24
N VAL A 617 -45.56 15.74 -54.21
CA VAL A 617 -46.50 16.87 -54.28
C VAL A 617 -45.98 17.99 -55.18
N GLY A 618 -44.66 18.27 -55.15
CA GLY A 618 -44.01 19.24 -56.03
C GLY A 618 -44.13 18.87 -57.52
N LEU A 619 -43.98 17.59 -57.86
CA LEU A 619 -44.10 17.10 -59.25
C LEU A 619 -45.53 17.21 -59.79
N VAL A 620 -46.55 16.94 -58.97
CA VAL A 620 -47.96 17.06 -59.37
C VAL A 620 -48.35 18.54 -59.58
N ALA A 621 -47.88 19.44 -58.72
CA ALA A 621 -48.12 20.88 -58.85
C ALA A 621 -47.42 21.48 -60.10
N GLY A 622 -46.19 21.01 -60.40
CA GLY A 622 -45.45 21.45 -61.59
C GLY A 622 -46.14 21.07 -62.90
N VAL A 623 -46.70 19.86 -63.01
CA VAL A 623 -47.42 19.40 -64.21
C VAL A 623 -48.76 20.14 -64.39
N ALA A 624 -49.45 20.48 -63.29
CA ALA A 624 -50.69 21.24 -63.34
C ALA A 624 -50.47 22.69 -63.82
N MET A 625 -49.39 23.34 -63.40
CA MET A 625 -49.05 24.70 -63.83
C MET A 625 -48.55 24.78 -65.28
N MET A 626 -47.90 23.74 -65.80
CA MET A 626 -47.52 23.67 -67.22
C MET A 626 -48.74 23.49 -68.13
N ARG A 627 -49.77 22.77 -67.68
CA ARG A 627 -51.03 22.60 -68.44
C ARG A 627 -51.87 23.88 -68.52
N SER A 628 -51.88 24.72 -67.48
CA SER A 628 -52.65 25.98 -67.48
C SER A 628 -52.01 27.09 -68.33
N ARG A 629 -50.68 27.08 -68.49
CA ARG A 629 -49.96 28.04 -69.37
C ARG A 629 -50.20 27.77 -70.86
N ASN A 630 -50.26 26.52 -71.28
CA ASN A 630 -50.53 26.18 -72.68
C ASN A 630 -51.99 26.41 -73.10
N HIS A 631 -52.93 26.48 -72.16
CA HIS A 631 -54.33 26.78 -72.49
C HIS A 631 -54.61 28.27 -72.68
N ARG A 632 -53.85 29.15 -71.99
CA ARG A 632 -53.97 30.62 -72.13
C ARG A 632 -53.36 31.17 -73.42
N GLN A 633 -52.34 30.52 -73.99
CA GLN A 633 -51.74 30.96 -75.26
C GLN A 633 -52.53 30.55 -76.51
N ARG A 634 -53.62 29.78 -76.37
CA ARG A 634 -54.42 29.29 -77.50
C ARG A 634 -55.76 30.03 -77.72
N VAL A 635 -56.04 31.07 -76.92
CA VAL A 635 -57.30 31.84 -76.96
C VAL A 635 -57.10 33.27 -77.50
N GLU A 636 -55.87 33.69 -77.78
CA GLU A 636 -55.56 35.06 -78.24
C GLU A 636 -55.28 35.17 -79.76
N VAL A 637 -55.61 34.14 -80.53
CA VAL A 637 -55.57 34.15 -82.01
C VAL A 637 -56.88 33.58 -82.54
N ASP A 638 -57.95 34.38 -82.44
CA ASP A 638 -59.14 34.41 -83.32
C ASP A 638 -60.24 35.21 -82.59
N GLY A 639 -60.44 36.46 -83.02
CA GLY A 639 -61.45 37.38 -82.49
C GLY A 639 -61.23 38.81 -82.97
#